data_AF-A0A3Q3LL50-F1
#
_entry.id   AF-A0A3Q3LL50-F1
#
_cell.length_a   1.000
_cell.length_b   1.000
_cell.length_c   1.000
_cell.angle_alpha   90.00
_cell.angle_beta   90.00
_cell.angle_gamma   90.00
#
_symmetry.space_group_name_H-M   'P 1'
#
loop_
_entity.id
_entity.type
_entity.pdbx_description
1 polymer ?
#
loop_
_entity_poly.entity_id
_entity_poly.type
_entity_poly.pdbx_seq_one_letter_code
_entity_poly.pdbx_strand_id
1 'polypeptide(L)'
;MSLCGREEEDRPGSAGSSCVSLKSDGSKELNPPNLSLVPGPSDSGDRTRTQVSEEQRLSSCALCQDVLKDPVSTSCGHWFCRWCITSYRDQSGSPGDCPCRKCGERPRTMYSGLQEVLDQHKTSLRTRCERVTEGPDPTGSGTLLNRIYTELYITEGLSEEVNTQHEVRQLETISKMETLHDTPIKCHEIFKASPDQQRPIRVVLTNGVAGVGKTFSVQKFSLDWAEGSENQDVSLLVLLSFRELNLIKDEQISLLRLLHVFHPTLQKVTAEQLAVCKVLFIFDGLDESRLSLDFNNSKVVSDVTQEASVNDLLTNLIQGNLLPSALVWITSRPAAANRIPPTCVDRLAEVRGFTDAQKDEYFRRRSRDEELSSRIISHIKASRSLHIMCQIPVFCWITATVLEHMLTTEQRGELPKTLTDLYSHFLLVQTNRKKHRYHEGHETSPGQLTEADGEVLQKLGRLAFEQLELGNIMFYQEDLEQCGLDVPEASVYSGVCTEIFKRESVIFQKSVYCFVHLSVQEFLAAVYMVHCYINRKTQVLDKFMGGKYTRSSLDMFLLGAMKKSLESKSGHLDLFVRFLHGLCLESNQRVLGGLLGQTKTSPETIQRAINNLKKMNRDDISPDRSINIFHCLMELNDHSVHQEIQEFLKSGNRSEKELSRIQCSALAYMLQMSEEVLDELDLNQYNTSDQGRRRLIPAVRNCRKAKLYECGLSETHCEVVASALKSNPSHLTELDLSLNWGLQDPAVQQLCGGLQSPHCRLETLRSFEEQSVPKMSSLRKLF
;
A
#
# COMPACT_ATOMS: atom_id res chain seq x y z
N MET A 1 26.79 46.65 0.29
CA MET A 1 26.95 47.45 1.53
C MET A 1 26.02 46.80 2.56
N SER A 2 26.51 45.94 3.46
CA SER A 2 27.16 46.28 4.76
C SER A 2 26.14 46.96 5.68
N LEU A 3 25.68 46.44 6.83
CA LEU A 3 26.22 45.57 7.88
C LEU A 3 25.06 44.95 8.69
N CYS A 4 25.27 43.77 9.30
CA CYS A 4 24.74 43.49 10.65
C CYS A 4 25.62 42.43 11.34
N GLY A 5 25.81 42.61 12.64
CA GLY A 5 26.92 42.11 13.44
C GLY A 5 26.71 40.75 14.09
N ARG A 6 27.84 40.23 14.61
CA ARG A 6 28.05 38.98 15.34
C ARG A 6 27.65 39.12 16.81
N GLU A 7 27.20 38.03 17.42
CA GLU A 7 27.50 37.68 18.81
C GLU A 7 27.85 36.17 18.89
N GLU A 8 28.72 35.86 19.84
CA GLU A 8 29.58 34.68 19.98
C GLU A 8 28.88 33.53 20.72
N GLU A 9 29.22 32.29 20.35
CA GLU A 9 28.86 31.05 21.07
C GLU A 9 30.11 30.41 21.70
N ASP A 10 29.95 30.03 22.96
CA ASP A 10 30.95 29.40 23.82
C ASP A 10 31.22 27.92 23.46
N ARG A 11 32.49 27.53 23.66
CA ARG A 11 33.02 26.17 23.50
C ARG A 11 32.45 25.17 24.53
N PRO A 12 32.56 23.87 24.22
CA PRO A 12 33.40 23.03 25.08
C PRO A 12 34.37 22.13 24.29
N GLY A 13 35.51 21.85 24.92
CA GLY A 13 36.62 21.10 24.35
C GLY A 13 36.49 19.58 24.44
N SER A 14 36.95 18.93 23.35
CA SER A 14 37.90 17.81 23.29
C SER A 14 37.95 16.80 24.47
N ALA A 15 37.67 15.53 24.16
CA ALA A 15 38.53 14.41 24.54
C ALA A 15 38.37 13.20 23.59
N GLY A 16 39.48 12.85 22.92
CA GLY A 16 39.96 11.47 22.82
C GLY A 16 39.33 10.49 21.84
N SER A 17 39.93 10.38 20.66
CA SER A 17 39.88 9.22 19.77
C SER A 17 40.59 7.99 20.37
N SER A 18 40.15 6.77 20.06
CA SER A 18 40.89 5.89 19.13
C SER A 18 40.22 4.52 18.96
N CYS A 19 40.14 4.10 17.70
CA CYS A 19 39.86 2.73 17.28
C CYS A 19 41.16 1.90 17.33
N VAL A 20 41.06 0.56 17.34
CA VAL A 20 41.63 -0.39 16.35
C VAL A 20 41.80 -1.83 16.92
N SER A 21 41.09 -2.75 16.28
CA SER A 21 41.37 -4.13 15.82
C SER A 21 42.59 -4.97 16.24
N LEU A 22 42.30 -6.25 16.56
CA LEU A 22 42.85 -7.55 16.09
C LEU A 22 44.37 -7.72 15.76
N LYS A 23 45.05 -8.65 16.46
CA LYS A 23 45.67 -9.92 15.93
C LYS A 23 46.63 -10.64 16.93
N SER A 24 46.30 -11.91 17.22
CA SER A 24 47.09 -13.17 17.35
C SER A 24 48.56 -13.28 17.85
N ASP A 25 48.73 -14.24 18.79
CA ASP A 25 49.65 -15.41 18.87
C ASP A 25 50.98 -15.46 19.68
N GLY A 26 51.05 -16.51 20.56
CA GLY A 26 52.22 -17.27 21.03
C GLY A 26 52.40 -17.36 22.56
N SER A 27 52.64 -18.47 23.28
CA SER A 27 52.73 -19.93 23.03
C SER A 27 53.04 -20.70 24.36
N LYS A 28 52.76 -22.04 24.42
CA LYS A 28 53.26 -23.11 25.36
C LYS A 28 52.68 -23.20 26.80
N GLU A 29 52.40 -24.33 27.46
CA GLU A 29 52.75 -25.77 27.34
C GLU A 29 51.85 -26.67 28.26
N LEU A 30 51.62 -27.94 27.86
CA LEU A 30 51.42 -29.20 28.63
C LEU A 30 50.13 -29.51 29.48
N ASN A 31 49.49 -30.64 29.15
CA ASN A 31 48.44 -31.44 29.85
C ASN A 31 49.07 -32.53 30.79
N PRO A 32 48.30 -33.43 31.46
CA PRO A 32 47.28 -33.31 32.53
C PRO A 32 47.69 -34.21 33.76
N PRO A 33 46.82 -34.56 34.73
CA PRO A 33 46.11 -35.86 34.62
C PRO A 33 44.72 -35.96 35.33
N ASN A 34 44.09 -37.12 35.13
CA ASN A 34 42.75 -37.55 35.54
C ASN A 34 42.85 -38.59 36.70
N LEU A 35 41.81 -38.78 37.54
CA LEU A 35 41.26 -40.08 38.03
C LEU A 35 40.34 -40.00 39.30
N SER A 36 39.15 -40.61 39.15
CA SER A 36 38.39 -41.57 40.01
C SER A 36 37.57 -41.21 41.28
N LEU A 37 36.24 -41.48 41.18
CA LEU A 37 35.31 -42.36 41.97
C LEU A 37 35.10 -42.26 43.52
N VAL A 38 33.86 -41.86 43.91
CA VAL A 38 32.83 -42.40 44.89
C VAL A 38 33.31 -43.32 46.06
N PRO A 39 32.87 -43.18 47.36
CA PRO A 39 31.48 -43.41 47.86
C PRO A 39 30.94 -42.61 49.10
N GLY A 40 29.62 -42.65 49.35
CA GLY A 40 28.92 -42.19 50.61
C GLY A 40 28.90 -43.28 51.71
N PRO A 41 27.88 -43.41 52.60
CA PRO A 41 26.93 -42.48 53.29
C PRO A 41 26.91 -42.68 54.84
N SER A 42 26.16 -41.90 55.65
CA SER A 42 25.46 -42.39 56.89
C SER A 42 24.62 -41.34 57.67
N ASP A 43 23.34 -41.69 57.80
CA ASP A 43 22.32 -41.54 58.85
C ASP A 43 22.45 -40.69 60.15
N SER A 44 21.25 -40.18 60.50
CA SER A 44 20.58 -40.13 61.81
C SER A 44 20.47 -38.79 62.57
N GLY A 45 19.21 -38.42 62.88
CA GLY A 45 18.83 -38.30 64.30
C GLY A 45 18.53 -36.91 64.89
N ASP A 46 17.37 -36.36 64.53
CA ASP A 46 16.31 -35.89 65.45
C ASP A 46 16.46 -34.65 66.40
N ARG A 47 15.39 -33.85 66.36
CA ARG A 47 14.72 -33.07 67.43
C ARG A 47 15.12 -31.63 67.84
N THR A 48 14.29 -30.72 67.29
CA THR A 48 13.30 -29.82 67.94
C THR A 48 13.62 -28.36 68.33
N ARG A 49 12.86 -27.48 67.63
CA ARG A 49 12.11 -26.25 68.06
C ARG A 49 12.95 -25.04 68.52
N THR A 50 12.76 -23.80 68.04
CA THR A 50 11.48 -23.12 67.68
C THR A 50 11.73 -21.82 66.86
N GLN A 51 10.77 -21.48 65.98
CA GLN A 51 10.37 -20.15 65.42
C GLN A 51 11.33 -19.41 64.45
N VAL A 52 11.17 -19.56 63.12
CA VAL A 52 10.22 -18.92 62.14
C VAL A 52 10.68 -17.56 61.60
N SER A 53 10.95 -17.55 60.29
CA SER A 53 10.73 -16.42 59.37
C SER A 53 10.32 -16.99 58.00
N GLU A 54 9.28 -16.42 57.40
CA GLU A 54 8.35 -17.02 56.42
C GLU A 54 8.97 -17.33 55.03
N GLU A 55 8.91 -18.61 54.66
CA GLU A 55 9.20 -19.14 53.33
C GLU A 55 7.95 -19.18 52.42
N GLN A 56 8.24 -19.03 51.12
CA GLN A 56 7.53 -19.57 49.96
C GLN A 56 6.47 -20.65 50.28
N ARG A 57 5.19 -20.31 50.16
CA ARG A 57 4.12 -21.31 50.12
C ARG A 57 4.11 -21.99 48.75
N LEU A 58 4.94 -23.02 48.59
CA LEU A 58 4.81 -24.00 47.52
C LEU A 58 3.44 -24.67 47.64
N SER A 59 2.55 -24.44 46.67
CA SER A 59 1.22 -25.01 46.63
C SER A 59 1.30 -26.52 46.34
N SER A 60 0.80 -27.33 47.28
CA SER A 60 0.68 -28.80 47.13
C SER A 60 -0.62 -29.16 46.40
N CYS A 61 -0.59 -30.17 45.54
CA CYS A 61 -1.77 -30.69 44.88
C CYS A 61 -2.80 -31.23 45.89
N ALA A 62 -4.04 -30.78 45.82
CA ALA A 62 -5.07 -31.19 46.78
C ALA A 62 -5.57 -32.65 46.61
N LEU A 63 -5.10 -33.39 45.60
CA LEU A 63 -5.39 -34.83 45.40
C LEU A 63 -4.24 -35.73 45.83
N CYS A 64 -3.04 -35.57 45.25
CA CYS A 64 -1.87 -36.38 45.60
C CYS A 64 -1.02 -35.82 46.75
N GLN A 65 -1.31 -34.61 47.25
CA GLN A 65 -0.56 -33.91 48.33
C GLN A 65 0.92 -33.63 48.04
N ASP A 66 1.42 -33.99 46.85
CA ASP A 66 2.77 -33.67 46.37
C ASP A 66 2.87 -32.25 45.75
N VAL A 67 4.10 -31.82 45.48
CA VAL A 67 4.41 -30.62 44.70
C VAL A 67 3.73 -30.69 43.33
N LEU A 68 3.07 -29.59 42.94
CA LEU A 68 2.29 -29.52 41.70
C LEU A 68 3.14 -29.82 40.46
N LYS A 69 2.77 -30.88 39.73
CA LYS A 69 3.24 -31.16 38.36
C LYS A 69 2.12 -30.78 37.40
N ASP A 70 2.38 -29.78 36.56
CA ASP A 70 1.40 -29.19 35.62
C ASP A 70 0.14 -28.67 36.36
N PRO A 71 0.26 -27.50 37.02
CA PRO A 71 -0.73 -27.00 37.96
C PRO A 71 -2.01 -26.54 37.26
N VAL A 72 -3.14 -27.12 37.69
CA VAL A 72 -4.49 -26.73 37.26
C VAL A 72 -5.24 -26.16 38.45
N SER A 73 -5.64 -24.90 38.36
CA SER A 73 -6.50 -24.25 39.37
C SER A 73 -7.97 -24.53 39.08
N THR A 74 -8.73 -24.84 40.12
CA THR A 74 -10.20 -24.88 40.08
C THR A 74 -10.79 -23.51 40.40
N SER A 75 -12.04 -23.28 40.01
CA SER A 75 -12.77 -22.01 40.24
C SER A 75 -12.93 -21.61 41.72
N CYS A 76 -12.66 -22.53 42.65
CA CYS A 76 -12.65 -22.28 44.10
C CYS A 76 -11.23 -22.00 44.65
N GLY A 77 -10.25 -21.73 43.79
CA GLY A 77 -8.88 -21.35 44.18
C GLY A 77 -7.97 -22.52 44.60
N HIS A 78 -8.43 -23.77 44.49
CA HIS A 78 -7.62 -24.95 44.82
C HIS A 78 -6.82 -25.46 43.62
N TRP A 79 -5.57 -25.85 43.87
CA TRP A 79 -4.61 -26.31 42.86
C TRP A 79 -4.46 -27.83 42.85
N PHE A 80 -4.36 -28.41 41.65
CA PHE A 80 -4.23 -29.85 41.40
C PHE A 80 -3.20 -30.12 40.30
N CYS A 81 -2.58 -31.30 40.29
CA CYS A 81 -1.82 -31.78 39.12
C CYS A 81 -2.80 -32.15 38.00
N ARG A 82 -2.48 -31.83 36.74
CA ARG A 82 -3.33 -32.12 35.57
C ARG A 82 -3.77 -33.58 35.50
N TRP A 83 -2.85 -34.52 35.74
CA TRP A 83 -3.16 -35.96 35.73
C TRP A 83 -4.12 -36.38 36.85
N CYS A 84 -3.99 -35.77 38.03
CA CYS A 84 -4.86 -36.06 39.18
C CYS A 84 -6.30 -35.60 38.93
N ILE A 85 -6.49 -34.41 38.35
CA ILE A 85 -7.83 -33.88 38.09
C ILE A 85 -8.53 -34.58 36.92
N THR A 86 -7.79 -34.99 35.89
CA THR A 86 -8.33 -35.78 34.77
C THR A 86 -8.78 -37.16 35.23
N SER A 87 -7.93 -37.88 35.97
CA SER A 87 -8.29 -39.20 36.53
C SER A 87 -9.51 -39.14 37.47
N TYR A 88 -9.65 -38.05 38.24
CA TYR A 88 -10.83 -37.84 39.08
C TYR A 88 -12.11 -37.60 38.27
N ARG A 89 -12.04 -36.80 37.19
CA ARG A 89 -13.19 -36.54 36.31
C ARG A 89 -13.66 -37.79 35.55
N ASP A 90 -12.74 -38.67 35.19
CA ASP A 90 -13.05 -39.91 34.48
C ASP A 90 -13.76 -40.95 35.38
N GLN A 91 -13.59 -40.88 36.70
CA GLN A 91 -14.24 -41.79 37.66
C GLN A 91 -15.68 -41.35 38.04
N SER A 92 -16.04 -40.09 37.82
CA SER A 92 -17.30 -39.48 38.29
C SER A 92 -18.47 -39.54 37.30
N GLY A 93 -18.32 -40.17 36.14
CA GLY A 93 -19.43 -40.58 35.27
C GLY A 93 -20.25 -39.47 34.57
N SER A 94 -20.02 -38.18 34.85
CA SER A 94 -20.62 -37.07 34.08
C SER A 94 -19.58 -35.97 33.76
N PRO A 95 -19.48 -35.47 32.51
CA PRO A 95 -18.37 -34.59 32.10
C PRO A 95 -18.44 -33.14 32.61
N GLY A 96 -19.42 -32.79 33.46
CA GLY A 96 -19.73 -31.39 33.80
C GLY A 96 -19.82 -31.03 35.28
N ASP A 97 -20.04 -31.98 36.20
CA ASP A 97 -20.56 -31.65 37.54
C ASP A 97 -19.77 -32.30 38.69
N CYS A 98 -18.44 -32.18 38.68
CA CYS A 98 -17.62 -32.66 39.80
C CYS A 98 -17.44 -31.56 40.86
N PRO A 99 -17.99 -31.70 42.09
CA PRO A 99 -17.69 -30.78 43.17
C PRO A 99 -16.22 -30.87 43.58
N CYS A 100 -15.61 -29.73 43.94
CA CYS A 100 -14.25 -29.71 44.44
C CYS A 100 -14.16 -30.53 45.73
N ARG A 101 -13.28 -31.54 45.77
CA ARG A 101 -13.16 -32.44 46.93
C ARG A 101 -12.70 -31.74 48.23
N LYS A 102 -12.11 -30.55 48.13
CA LYS A 102 -11.56 -29.81 49.28
C LYS A 102 -12.54 -28.84 49.93
N CYS A 103 -13.47 -28.26 49.17
CA CYS A 103 -14.46 -27.29 49.70
C CYS A 103 -15.92 -27.61 49.36
N GLY A 104 -16.18 -28.65 48.55
CA GLY A 104 -17.54 -29.05 48.15
C GLY A 104 -18.23 -28.09 47.17
N GLU A 105 -17.60 -26.97 46.81
CA GLU A 105 -18.20 -25.99 45.91
C GLU A 105 -18.25 -26.51 44.47
N ARG A 106 -19.43 -26.34 43.86
CA ARG A 106 -19.62 -26.55 42.41
C ARG A 106 -18.95 -25.41 41.65
N PRO A 107 -18.35 -25.67 40.47
CA PRO A 107 -17.84 -24.59 39.65
C PRO A 107 -18.98 -23.65 39.26
N ARG A 108 -18.97 -22.40 39.71
CA ARG A 108 -19.76 -21.35 39.04
C ARG A 108 -19.15 -21.18 37.66
N THR A 109 -19.94 -21.40 36.62
CA THR A 109 -19.59 -21.21 35.21
C THR A 109 -19.29 -19.72 34.93
N MET A 110 -18.11 -19.25 35.32
CA MET A 110 -17.63 -17.90 34.97
C MET A 110 -17.20 -17.81 33.49
N TYR A 111 -17.03 -18.97 32.82
CA TYR A 111 -16.67 -19.08 31.40
C TYR A 111 -17.85 -19.01 30.43
N SER A 112 -19.11 -19.17 30.88
CA SER A 112 -20.25 -19.18 29.94
C SER A 112 -20.60 -17.78 29.41
N GLY A 113 -20.41 -16.74 30.23
CA GLY A 113 -20.74 -15.36 29.83
C GLY A 113 -19.75 -14.73 28.85
N LEU A 114 -18.45 -15.06 28.95
CA LEU A 114 -17.44 -14.54 28.02
C LEU A 114 -17.63 -15.14 26.61
N GLN A 115 -17.90 -16.45 26.53
CA GLN A 115 -18.14 -17.11 25.24
C GLN A 115 -19.37 -16.53 24.54
N GLU A 116 -20.46 -16.27 25.28
CA GLU A 116 -21.66 -15.66 24.72
C GLU A 116 -21.39 -14.25 24.15
N VAL A 117 -20.57 -13.45 24.85
CA VAL A 117 -20.15 -12.11 24.40
C VAL A 117 -19.25 -12.21 23.15
N LEU A 118 -18.33 -13.17 23.11
CA LEU A 118 -17.46 -13.41 21.97
C LEU A 118 -18.26 -13.90 20.74
N ASP A 119 -19.26 -14.75 20.94
CA ASP A 119 -20.14 -15.24 19.86
C ASP A 119 -21.03 -14.12 19.32
N GLN A 120 -21.54 -13.24 20.19
CA GLN A 120 -22.23 -12.01 19.79
C GLN A 120 -21.32 -11.07 19.00
N HIS A 121 -20.06 -10.93 19.43
CA HIS A 121 -19.06 -10.14 18.73
C HIS A 121 -18.70 -10.72 17.36
N LYS A 122 -18.51 -12.04 17.25
CA LYS A 122 -18.34 -12.76 15.97
C LYS A 122 -19.51 -12.51 15.03
N THR A 123 -20.74 -12.58 15.54
CA THR A 123 -21.95 -12.32 14.74
C THR A 123 -21.96 -10.87 14.23
N SER A 124 -21.63 -9.90 15.09
CA SER A 124 -21.53 -8.49 14.72
C SER A 124 -20.46 -8.25 13.65
N LEU A 125 -19.25 -8.79 13.82
CA LEU A 125 -18.18 -8.69 12.83
C LEU A 125 -18.53 -9.37 11.51
N ARG A 126 -19.18 -10.54 11.55
CA ARG A 126 -19.69 -11.23 10.37
C ARG A 126 -20.64 -10.32 9.60
N THR A 127 -21.65 -9.75 10.26
CA THR A 127 -22.61 -8.86 9.59
C THR A 127 -21.95 -7.61 8.98
N ARG A 128 -20.87 -7.11 9.62
CA ARG A 128 -20.08 -5.96 9.13
C ARG A 128 -19.20 -6.30 7.91
N CYS A 129 -18.71 -7.54 7.80
CA CYS A 129 -17.75 -7.94 6.75
C CYS A 129 -18.34 -8.80 5.63
N GLU A 130 -19.53 -9.37 5.80
CA GLU A 130 -20.17 -10.31 4.85
C GLU A 130 -20.56 -9.64 3.52
N ARG A 131 -20.88 -8.35 3.56
CA ARG A 131 -21.43 -7.60 2.42
C ARG A 131 -20.55 -6.41 2.06
N VAL A 132 -20.23 -6.32 0.78
CA VAL A 132 -19.55 -5.16 0.20
C VAL A 132 -20.50 -4.40 -0.71
N THR A 133 -20.46 -3.08 -0.63
CA THR A 133 -21.19 -2.19 -1.55
C THR A 133 -20.41 -2.05 -2.85
N GLU A 134 -20.75 -2.83 -3.88
CA GLU A 134 -20.25 -2.66 -5.25
C GLU A 134 -21.00 -1.53 -5.99
N GLY A 135 -20.89 -0.31 -5.46
CA GLY A 135 -21.77 0.79 -5.83
C GLY A 135 -23.12 0.72 -5.11
N PRO A 136 -24.08 1.59 -5.47
CA PRO A 136 -25.34 1.64 -4.75
C PRO A 136 -26.09 0.35 -5.08
N ASP A 137 -26.77 -0.27 -4.12
CA ASP A 137 -27.77 -1.32 -4.37
C ASP A 137 -29.06 -0.84 -3.70
N PRO A 138 -30.21 -0.75 -4.40
CA PRO A 138 -31.43 -0.11 -3.85
C PRO A 138 -32.00 -0.83 -2.63
N THR A 139 -31.66 -2.11 -2.47
CA THR A 139 -32.12 -2.99 -1.39
C THR A 139 -31.21 -2.99 -0.17
N GLY A 140 -30.08 -2.25 -0.20
CA GLY A 140 -29.04 -2.36 0.84
C GLY A 140 -28.47 -3.78 0.94
N SER A 141 -28.67 -4.62 -0.09
CA SER A 141 -28.42 -6.05 0.04
C SER A 141 -26.94 -6.40 -0.06
N GLY A 142 -26.13 -5.55 -0.70
CA GLY A 142 -24.68 -5.71 -0.80
C GLY A 142 -24.29 -6.98 -1.55
N THR A 143 -23.18 -6.96 -2.28
CA THR A 143 -22.65 -8.19 -2.85
C THR A 143 -21.98 -8.99 -1.73
N LEU A 144 -22.29 -10.28 -1.62
CA LEU A 144 -21.61 -11.18 -0.70
C LEU A 144 -20.13 -11.22 -1.05
N LEU A 145 -19.27 -10.89 -0.09
CA LEU A 145 -17.82 -10.83 -0.29
C LEU A 145 -17.29 -12.15 -0.87
N ASN A 146 -17.73 -13.29 -0.32
CA ASN A 146 -17.33 -14.63 -0.75
C ASN A 146 -17.63 -14.94 -2.22
N ARG A 147 -18.60 -14.25 -2.84
CA ARG A 147 -18.96 -14.45 -4.25
C ARG A 147 -18.00 -13.75 -5.22
N ILE A 148 -17.44 -12.62 -4.80
CA ILE A 148 -16.62 -11.73 -5.65
C ILE A 148 -15.14 -11.73 -5.26
N TYR A 149 -14.81 -12.26 -4.09
CA TYR A 149 -13.44 -12.30 -3.61
C TYR A 149 -12.60 -13.24 -4.45
N THR A 150 -11.53 -12.68 -5.01
CA THR A 150 -10.40 -13.41 -5.61
C THR A 150 -9.22 -13.21 -4.68
N GLU A 151 -8.51 -14.28 -4.36
CA GLU A 151 -7.35 -14.24 -3.47
C GLU A 151 -6.28 -13.30 -4.04
N LEU A 152 -5.67 -12.47 -3.19
CA LEU A 152 -4.62 -11.55 -3.60
C LEU A 152 -3.25 -12.22 -3.52
N TYR A 153 -2.36 -11.82 -4.42
CA TYR A 153 -0.96 -12.21 -4.36
C TYR A 153 -0.23 -11.35 -3.32
N ILE A 154 0.15 -11.98 -2.20
CA ILE A 154 0.87 -11.36 -1.09
C ILE A 154 2.24 -12.03 -0.98
N THR A 155 3.29 -11.22 -0.80
CA THR A 155 4.68 -11.67 -0.68
C THR A 155 5.32 -11.09 0.58
N GLU A 156 6.41 -11.69 1.07
CA GLU A 156 7.22 -11.08 2.14
C GLU A 156 7.95 -9.86 1.56
N GLY A 157 7.68 -8.67 2.12
CA GLY A 157 8.19 -7.40 1.63
C GLY A 157 9.63 -7.17 2.06
N LEU A 158 10.42 -6.54 1.18
CA LEU A 158 11.80 -6.16 1.48
C LEU A 158 11.82 -4.82 2.18
N SER A 159 12.35 -4.81 3.41
CA SER A 159 12.70 -3.59 4.14
C SER A 159 13.83 -2.88 3.41
N GLU A 160 13.57 -1.72 2.80
CA GLU A 160 14.30 -0.48 3.13
C GLU A 160 13.92 0.76 2.31
N GLU A 161 13.17 0.68 1.20
CA GLU A 161 12.81 1.90 0.47
C GLU A 161 11.33 1.99 0.10
N VAL A 162 10.64 2.83 0.86
CA VAL A 162 9.36 3.43 0.47
C VAL A 162 9.59 4.25 -0.78
N ASN A 163 9.35 3.60 -1.91
CA ASN A 163 9.40 4.25 -3.21
C ASN A 163 8.25 5.27 -3.25
N THR A 164 8.55 6.56 -3.12
CA THR A 164 7.56 7.67 -3.15
C THR A 164 6.99 7.91 -4.56
N GLN A 165 7.11 6.93 -5.45
CA GLN A 165 6.68 6.99 -6.84
C GLN A 165 5.17 6.81 -6.97
N HIS A 166 4.59 7.47 -7.97
CA HIS A 166 3.17 7.36 -8.34
C HIS A 166 2.69 5.91 -8.55
N GLU A 167 1.47 5.59 -8.12
CA GLU A 167 0.90 4.22 -8.05
C GLU A 167 0.99 3.45 -9.38
N VAL A 168 0.72 4.13 -10.50
CA VAL A 168 0.80 3.53 -11.85
C VAL A 168 2.20 3.02 -12.18
N ARG A 169 3.26 3.68 -11.70
CA ARG A 169 4.65 3.27 -11.95
C ARG A 169 5.07 2.08 -11.08
N GLN A 170 4.52 2.02 -9.87
CA GLN A 170 4.72 0.87 -9.00
C GLN A 170 4.14 -0.38 -9.67
N LEU A 171 2.98 -0.29 -10.33
CA LEU A 171 2.40 -1.42 -11.08
C LEU A 171 3.25 -1.93 -12.24
N GLU A 172 3.82 -1.02 -13.03
CA GLU A 172 4.70 -1.40 -14.14
C GLU A 172 5.98 -2.09 -13.67
N THR A 173 6.38 -1.83 -12.42
CA THR A 173 7.50 -2.50 -11.75
C THR A 173 7.07 -3.84 -11.15
N ILE A 174 5.95 -3.89 -10.43
CA ILE A 174 5.41 -5.07 -9.74
C ILE A 174 4.99 -6.16 -10.74
N SER A 175 4.38 -5.80 -11.88
CA SER A 175 3.96 -6.75 -12.93
C SER A 175 5.09 -7.61 -13.50
N LYS A 176 6.36 -7.22 -13.36
CA LYS A 176 7.51 -8.05 -13.77
C LYS A 176 8.00 -8.98 -12.68
N MET A 177 7.84 -8.57 -11.42
CA MET A 177 8.28 -9.36 -10.27
C MET A 177 7.43 -10.64 -10.10
N GLU A 178 6.28 -10.76 -10.79
CA GLU A 178 5.47 -11.98 -10.84
C GLU A 178 6.22 -13.20 -11.43
N THR A 179 7.36 -13.00 -12.09
CA THR A 179 8.05 -14.09 -12.81
C THR A 179 9.01 -14.94 -11.98
N LEU A 180 9.48 -14.52 -10.79
CA LEU A 180 10.61 -15.22 -10.13
C LEU A 180 10.55 -15.27 -8.58
N HIS A 181 10.43 -16.51 -8.06
CA HIS A 181 10.86 -17.04 -6.74
C HIS A 181 10.37 -16.45 -5.40
N ASP A 182 9.48 -15.46 -5.36
CA ASP A 182 8.91 -15.04 -4.06
C ASP A 182 7.92 -16.08 -3.51
N THR A 183 8.11 -16.49 -2.25
CA THR A 183 7.19 -17.43 -1.60
C THR A 183 5.89 -16.70 -1.28
N PRO A 184 4.76 -17.06 -1.92
CA PRO A 184 3.50 -16.39 -1.65
C PRO A 184 3.05 -16.67 -0.21
N ILE A 185 2.67 -15.62 0.50
CA ILE A 185 2.08 -15.73 1.84
C ILE A 185 0.58 -15.76 1.66
N LYS A 186 -0.07 -16.86 2.08
CA LYS A 186 -1.53 -16.88 2.18
C LYS A 186 -1.98 -15.95 3.30
N CYS A 187 -3.12 -15.27 3.12
CA CYS A 187 -3.61 -14.28 4.09
C CYS A 187 -3.81 -14.89 5.50
N HIS A 188 -4.29 -16.12 5.63
CA HIS A 188 -4.42 -16.81 6.92
C HIS A 188 -3.10 -17.33 7.51
N GLU A 189 -1.99 -17.22 6.79
CA GLU A 189 -0.66 -17.60 7.26
C GLU A 189 0.20 -16.38 7.58
N ILE A 190 -0.40 -15.20 7.59
CA ILE A 190 0.33 -13.94 7.74
C ILE A 190 1.13 -13.85 9.05
N PHE A 191 0.65 -14.50 10.11
CA PHE A 191 1.34 -14.63 11.41
C PHE A 191 2.11 -15.95 11.61
N LYS A 192 2.09 -16.86 10.62
CA LYS A 192 2.86 -18.11 10.68
C LYS A 192 4.29 -17.86 10.21
N ALA A 193 5.27 -18.17 11.05
CA ALA A 193 6.68 -18.12 10.67
C ALA A 193 6.99 -19.17 9.59
N SER A 194 7.88 -18.83 8.66
CA SER A 194 8.44 -19.83 7.74
C SER A 194 9.29 -20.84 8.53
N PRO A 195 9.53 -22.06 8.02
CA PRO A 195 10.34 -23.07 8.72
C PRO A 195 11.73 -22.58 9.16
N ASP A 196 12.26 -21.58 8.46
CA ASP A 196 13.58 -21.00 8.67
C ASP A 196 13.60 -19.80 9.65
N GLN A 197 12.44 -19.24 10.01
CA GLN A 197 12.31 -18.12 10.94
C GLN A 197 12.10 -18.62 12.38
N GLN A 198 13.11 -18.43 13.26
CA GLN A 198 13.04 -18.83 14.68
C GLN A 198 12.29 -17.83 15.59
N ARG A 199 11.96 -16.62 15.12
CA ARG A 199 11.31 -15.58 15.95
C ARG A 199 9.79 -15.59 15.77
N PRO A 200 9.00 -15.48 16.86
CA PRO A 200 7.55 -15.36 16.78
C PRO A 200 7.17 -14.02 16.15
N ILE A 201 6.21 -14.05 15.23
CA ILE A 201 5.73 -12.85 14.52
C ILE A 201 4.57 -12.26 15.31
N ARG A 202 4.74 -11.03 15.81
CA ARG A 202 3.72 -10.31 16.56
C ARG A 202 3.14 -9.15 15.76
N VAL A 203 3.99 -8.36 15.10
CA VAL A 203 3.59 -7.18 14.33
C VAL A 203 3.83 -7.40 12.84
N VAL A 204 2.75 -7.40 12.07
CA VAL A 204 2.80 -7.44 10.61
C VAL A 204 2.40 -6.09 10.03
N LEU A 205 3.25 -5.53 9.17
CA LEU A 205 2.94 -4.36 8.36
C LEU A 205 2.73 -4.79 6.91
N THR A 206 1.54 -4.56 6.37
CA THR A 206 1.17 -4.90 5.01
C THR A 206 1.10 -3.64 4.14
N ASN A 207 2.00 -3.56 3.18
CA ASN A 207 2.09 -2.49 2.20
C ASN A 207 1.39 -2.85 0.90
N GLY A 208 0.95 -1.84 0.17
CA GLY A 208 0.49 -1.98 -1.20
C GLY A 208 -0.06 -0.68 -1.75
N VAL A 209 -0.09 -0.54 -3.07
CA VAL A 209 -0.66 0.63 -3.76
C VAL A 209 -2.15 0.85 -3.42
N ALA A 210 -2.70 2.03 -3.68
CA ALA A 210 -4.14 2.23 -3.50
C ALA A 210 -4.93 1.28 -4.41
N GLY A 211 -6.14 0.93 -3.96
CA GLY A 211 -7.04 0.04 -4.71
C GLY A 211 -6.61 -1.43 -4.79
N VAL A 212 -5.41 -1.80 -4.30
CA VAL A 212 -4.86 -3.16 -4.43
C VAL A 212 -5.62 -4.23 -3.65
N GLY A 213 -6.53 -3.84 -2.76
CA GLY A 213 -7.38 -4.76 -2.01
C GLY A 213 -6.93 -5.04 -0.57
N LYS A 214 -6.09 -4.17 0.03
CA LYS A 214 -5.67 -4.26 1.45
C LYS A 214 -6.88 -4.39 2.40
N THR A 215 -7.80 -3.42 2.35
CA THR A 215 -9.04 -3.43 3.14
C THR A 215 -9.92 -4.64 2.84
N PHE A 216 -10.02 -5.08 1.57
CA PHE A 216 -10.77 -6.28 1.20
C PHE A 216 -10.17 -7.56 1.80
N SER A 217 -8.83 -7.63 1.92
CA SER A 217 -8.15 -8.76 2.56
C SER A 217 -8.41 -8.78 4.06
N VAL A 218 -8.39 -7.63 4.71
CA VAL A 218 -8.75 -7.49 6.13
C VAL A 218 -10.21 -7.88 6.37
N GLN A 219 -11.12 -7.44 5.51
CA GLN A 219 -12.54 -7.82 5.57
C GLN A 219 -12.73 -9.34 5.38
N LYS A 220 -12.06 -9.94 4.39
CA LYS A 220 -12.13 -11.38 4.15
C LYS A 220 -11.58 -12.18 5.31
N PHE A 221 -10.41 -11.81 5.82
CA PHE A 221 -9.80 -12.42 7.00
C PHE A 221 -10.73 -12.35 8.22
N SER A 222 -11.34 -11.19 8.46
CA SER A 222 -12.28 -10.98 9.56
C SER A 222 -13.55 -11.81 9.41
N LEU A 223 -14.05 -11.95 8.16
CA LEU A 223 -15.20 -12.78 7.84
C LEU A 223 -14.92 -14.26 8.08
N ASP A 224 -13.78 -14.77 7.62
CA ASP A 224 -13.38 -16.17 7.80
C ASP A 224 -13.19 -16.54 9.27
N TRP A 225 -12.58 -15.64 10.05
CA TRP A 225 -12.48 -15.81 11.50
C TRP A 225 -13.86 -15.84 12.18
N ALA A 226 -14.78 -14.98 11.75
CA ALA A 226 -16.13 -14.89 12.31
C ALA A 226 -17.02 -16.08 11.90
N GLU A 227 -16.84 -16.64 10.70
CA GLU A 227 -17.52 -17.86 10.22
C GLU A 227 -16.97 -19.14 10.84
N GLY A 228 -15.78 -19.08 11.46
CA GLY A 228 -15.13 -20.24 12.06
C GLY A 228 -14.30 -21.07 11.09
N SER A 229 -14.04 -20.58 9.88
CA SER A 229 -13.35 -21.31 8.82
C SER A 229 -11.83 -21.31 9.00
N GLU A 230 -11.23 -20.17 9.40
CA GLU A 230 -9.78 -19.99 9.54
C GLU A 230 -9.40 -19.23 10.84
N ASN A 231 -8.13 -19.32 11.26
CA ASN A 231 -7.52 -18.55 12.37
C ASN A 231 -8.22 -18.64 13.75
N GLN A 232 -8.80 -19.80 14.07
CA GLN A 232 -9.49 -20.02 15.35
C GLN A 232 -8.56 -20.13 16.57
N ASP A 233 -7.24 -20.02 16.38
CA ASP A 233 -6.26 -19.88 17.46
C ASP A 233 -6.33 -18.49 18.12
N VAL A 234 -6.87 -17.48 17.44
CA VAL A 234 -7.12 -16.14 17.96
C VAL A 234 -8.46 -16.10 18.70
N SER A 235 -8.44 -15.71 19.97
CA SER A 235 -9.63 -15.66 20.83
C SER A 235 -10.54 -14.45 20.55
N LEU A 236 -9.94 -13.30 20.23
CA LEU A 236 -10.66 -12.05 19.97
C LEU A 236 -9.98 -11.28 18.83
N LEU A 237 -10.75 -10.91 17.81
CA LEU A 237 -10.30 -10.08 16.70
C LEU A 237 -10.91 -8.68 16.83
N VAL A 238 -10.08 -7.65 16.85
CA VAL A 238 -10.51 -6.25 16.94
C VAL A 238 -10.08 -5.52 15.68
N LEU A 239 -11.06 -5.15 14.84
CA LEU A 239 -10.84 -4.33 13.67
C LEU A 239 -11.04 -2.84 14.01
N LEU A 240 -10.03 -2.02 13.76
CA LEU A 240 -10.06 -0.56 13.93
C LEU A 240 -9.52 0.11 12.68
N SER A 241 -10.28 1.01 12.07
CA SER A 241 -9.76 1.82 10.97
C SER A 241 -9.06 3.07 11.49
N PHE A 242 -7.91 3.45 10.93
CA PHE A 242 -7.30 4.75 11.22
C PHE A 242 -8.21 5.92 10.88
N ARG A 243 -9.13 5.73 9.91
CA ARG A 243 -10.18 6.70 9.61
C ARG A 243 -11.06 6.92 10.83
N GLU A 244 -11.49 5.84 11.49
CA GLU A 244 -12.36 5.88 12.67
C GLU A 244 -11.63 6.50 13.87
N LEU A 245 -10.36 6.15 14.04
CA LEU A 245 -9.51 6.65 15.14
C LEU A 245 -9.24 8.16 15.04
N ASN A 246 -9.24 8.74 13.83
CA ASN A 246 -9.09 10.18 13.64
C ASN A 246 -10.20 11.01 14.31
N LEU A 247 -11.38 10.42 14.55
CA LEU A 247 -12.52 11.14 15.15
C LEU A 247 -12.31 11.43 16.64
N ILE A 248 -11.51 10.61 17.33
CA ILE A 248 -11.18 10.72 18.75
C ILE A 248 -9.73 11.12 19.00
N LYS A 249 -9.05 11.65 18.00
CA LYS A 249 -7.61 11.94 18.07
C LYS A 249 -7.20 12.85 19.23
N ASP A 250 -8.10 13.76 19.64
CA ASP A 250 -7.84 14.77 20.67
C ASP A 250 -8.39 14.34 22.05
N GLU A 251 -9.05 13.19 22.14
CA GLU A 251 -9.61 12.67 23.39
C GLU A 251 -8.57 11.84 24.18
N GLN A 252 -8.70 11.87 25.51
CA GLN A 252 -7.98 10.96 26.40
C GLN A 252 -8.91 9.79 26.72
N ILE A 253 -8.51 8.59 26.35
CA ILE A 253 -9.32 7.38 26.51
C ILE A 253 -8.42 6.22 26.94
N SER A 254 -8.97 5.22 27.61
CA SER A 254 -8.27 3.97 27.89
C SER A 254 -8.51 2.94 26.79
N LEU A 255 -7.62 1.96 26.63
CA LEU A 255 -7.78 0.92 25.60
C LEU A 255 -9.09 0.15 25.79
N LEU A 256 -9.46 -0.18 27.03
CA LEU A 256 -10.72 -0.86 27.34
C LEU A 256 -11.93 -0.05 26.88
N ARG A 257 -11.93 1.25 27.15
CA ARG A 257 -13.04 2.13 26.76
C ARG A 257 -13.07 2.36 25.25
N LEU A 258 -11.92 2.45 24.61
CA LEU A 258 -11.80 2.49 23.15
C LEU A 258 -12.45 1.26 22.51
N LEU A 259 -12.19 0.06 23.04
CA LEU A 259 -12.84 -1.17 22.58
C LEU A 259 -14.36 -1.11 22.74
N HIS A 260 -14.86 -0.60 23.86
CA HIS A 260 -16.31 -0.48 24.10
C HIS A 260 -17.00 0.54 23.20
N VAL A 261 -16.27 1.60 22.80
CA VAL A 261 -16.73 2.64 21.87
C VAL A 261 -16.88 2.08 20.46
N PHE A 262 -15.85 1.40 19.94
CA PHE A 262 -15.87 0.87 18.57
C PHE A 262 -16.61 -0.46 18.43
N HIS A 263 -16.68 -1.25 19.50
CA HIS A 263 -17.33 -2.56 19.53
C HIS A 263 -18.25 -2.68 20.75
N PRO A 264 -19.48 -2.14 20.69
CA PRO A 264 -20.41 -2.11 21.83
C PRO A 264 -20.74 -3.48 22.41
N THR A 265 -20.65 -4.55 21.61
CA THR A 265 -20.80 -5.94 22.05
C THR A 265 -19.80 -6.33 23.13
N LEU A 266 -18.61 -5.70 23.15
CA LEU A 266 -17.55 -5.96 24.12
C LEU A 266 -17.71 -5.20 25.44
N GLN A 267 -18.77 -4.41 25.65
CA GLN A 267 -18.99 -3.64 26.90
C GLN A 267 -18.95 -4.49 28.18
N LYS A 268 -19.30 -5.77 28.08
CA LYS A 268 -19.30 -6.71 29.20
C LYS A 268 -17.92 -7.33 29.49
N VAL A 269 -16.93 -7.11 28.62
CA VAL A 269 -15.57 -7.65 28.75
C VAL A 269 -14.76 -6.81 29.74
N THR A 270 -14.14 -7.46 30.71
CA THR A 270 -13.27 -6.80 31.70
C THR A 270 -11.79 -6.82 31.30
N ALA A 271 -10.98 -6.01 31.96
CA ALA A 271 -9.53 -5.95 31.74
C ALA A 271 -8.83 -7.31 31.97
N GLU A 272 -9.26 -8.06 32.99
CA GLU A 272 -8.71 -9.37 33.32
C GLU A 272 -9.03 -10.41 32.24
N GLN A 273 -10.22 -10.34 31.64
CA GLN A 273 -10.61 -11.22 30.55
C GLN A 273 -9.80 -10.95 29.28
N LEU A 274 -9.57 -9.67 28.96
CA LEU A 274 -8.72 -9.25 27.84
C LEU A 274 -7.27 -9.73 27.99
N ALA A 275 -6.72 -9.73 29.20
CA ALA A 275 -5.35 -10.16 29.46
C ALA A 275 -5.12 -11.67 29.20
N VAL A 276 -6.16 -12.50 29.31
CA VAL A 276 -6.09 -13.96 29.10
C VAL A 276 -6.41 -14.35 27.65
N CYS A 277 -7.06 -13.47 26.89
CA CYS A 277 -7.38 -13.70 25.49
C CYS A 277 -6.15 -13.52 24.59
N LYS A 278 -6.00 -14.40 23.58
CA LYS A 278 -5.11 -14.12 22.45
C LYS A 278 -5.83 -13.12 21.53
N VAL A 279 -5.50 -11.84 21.68
CA VAL A 279 -6.14 -10.75 20.92
C VAL A 279 -5.35 -10.44 19.65
N LEU A 280 -6.06 -10.25 18.54
CA LEU A 280 -5.52 -9.70 17.30
C LEU A 280 -6.12 -8.32 17.05
N PHE A 281 -5.28 -7.30 16.97
CA PHE A 281 -5.66 -5.97 16.54
C PHE A 281 -5.33 -5.80 15.07
N ILE A 282 -6.32 -5.39 14.27
CA ILE A 282 -6.13 -5.02 12.87
C ILE A 282 -6.36 -3.51 12.73
N PHE A 283 -5.31 -2.79 12.35
CA PHE A 283 -5.34 -1.37 12.06
C PHE A 283 -5.33 -1.13 10.55
N ASP A 284 -6.50 -0.82 9.99
CA ASP A 284 -6.66 -0.62 8.55
C ASP A 284 -6.48 0.85 8.15
N GLY A 285 -5.62 1.11 7.15
CA GLY A 285 -5.50 2.42 6.48
C GLY A 285 -4.57 3.44 7.17
N LEU A 286 -3.36 3.04 7.58
CA LEU A 286 -2.40 3.95 8.23
C LEU A 286 -2.11 5.23 7.43
N ASP A 287 -2.16 5.16 6.11
CA ASP A 287 -1.97 6.30 5.21
C ASP A 287 -3.07 7.37 5.27
N GLU A 288 -4.16 7.09 5.98
CA GLU A 288 -5.27 8.00 6.22
C GLU A 288 -5.24 8.54 7.67
N SER A 289 -4.23 8.16 8.45
CA SER A 289 -4.08 8.59 9.84
C SER A 289 -3.59 10.03 9.95
N ARG A 290 -4.28 10.82 10.76
CA ARG A 290 -3.88 12.17 11.18
C ARG A 290 -3.18 12.19 12.54
N LEU A 291 -3.07 11.04 13.21
CA LEU A 291 -2.34 10.88 14.47
C LEU A 291 -0.85 10.99 14.21
N SER A 292 -0.05 11.65 15.03
CA SER A 292 1.40 11.85 14.78
C SER A 292 2.21 10.54 14.75
N LEU A 293 1.84 9.57 15.59
CA LEU A 293 2.54 8.30 15.85
C LEU A 293 4.00 8.51 16.24
N ASP A 294 4.23 9.35 17.25
CA ASP A 294 5.57 9.55 17.82
C ASP A 294 6.00 8.36 18.70
N PHE A 295 6.90 7.53 18.19
CA PHE A 295 7.46 6.38 18.91
C PHE A 295 8.61 6.73 19.87
N ASN A 296 9.14 7.96 19.80
CA ASN A 296 10.29 8.39 20.59
C ASN A 296 9.89 9.11 21.87
N ASN A 297 8.79 9.88 21.84
CA ASN A 297 8.34 10.68 22.99
C ASN A 297 6.95 10.27 23.52
N SER A 298 6.46 9.06 23.20
CA SER A 298 5.17 8.60 23.70
C SER A 298 5.20 8.34 25.21
N LYS A 299 4.08 8.63 25.87
CA LYS A 299 3.90 8.27 27.29
C LYS A 299 3.82 6.75 27.38
N VAL A 300 4.62 6.12 28.25
CA VAL A 300 4.54 4.66 28.45
C VAL A 300 3.21 4.31 29.15
N VAL A 301 2.42 3.44 28.50
CA VAL A 301 1.13 2.95 28.99
C VAL A 301 1.17 1.43 28.97
N SER A 302 1.00 0.80 30.12
CA SER A 302 1.02 -0.67 30.27
C SER A 302 -0.32 -1.24 30.73
N ASP A 303 -1.20 -0.42 31.32
CA ASP A 303 -2.51 -0.83 31.81
C ASP A 303 -3.61 -0.48 30.80
N VAL A 304 -4.48 -1.44 30.49
CA VAL A 304 -5.62 -1.28 29.57
C VAL A 304 -6.68 -0.31 30.07
N THR A 305 -6.69 0.00 31.38
CA THR A 305 -7.63 0.92 32.03
C THR A 305 -7.08 2.35 32.14
N GLN A 306 -5.77 2.54 31.92
CA GLN A 306 -5.13 3.85 32.00
C GLN A 306 -5.55 4.74 30.83
N GLU A 307 -5.99 5.96 31.13
CA GLU A 307 -6.33 6.96 30.11
C GLU A 307 -5.07 7.60 29.54
N ALA A 308 -5.01 7.66 28.21
CA ALA A 308 -3.94 8.30 27.45
C ALA A 308 -4.48 8.80 26.10
N SER A 309 -3.64 9.50 25.34
CA SER A 309 -4.02 9.88 23.98
C SER A 309 -4.13 8.63 23.11
N VAL A 310 -4.97 8.66 22.08
CA VAL A 310 -5.08 7.56 21.10
C VAL A 310 -3.72 7.28 20.46
N ASN A 311 -2.91 8.33 20.26
CA ASN A 311 -1.54 8.21 19.77
C ASN A 311 -0.65 7.36 20.71
N ASP A 312 -0.67 7.63 22.01
CA ASP A 312 0.10 6.88 23.00
C ASP A 312 -0.38 5.43 23.10
N LEU A 313 -1.70 5.20 23.07
CA LEU A 313 -2.25 3.84 23.13
C LEU A 313 -1.77 2.98 21.94
N LEU A 314 -1.84 3.51 20.72
CA LEU A 314 -1.43 2.78 19.52
C LEU A 314 0.08 2.53 19.48
N THR A 315 0.89 3.54 19.81
CA THR A 315 2.36 3.38 19.84
C THR A 315 2.79 2.34 20.87
N ASN A 316 2.22 2.37 22.08
CA ASN A 316 2.51 1.36 23.12
C ASN A 316 2.01 -0.04 22.76
N LEU A 317 0.87 -0.14 22.08
CA LEU A 317 0.38 -1.43 21.57
C LEU A 317 1.29 -1.96 20.47
N ILE A 318 1.78 -1.12 19.56
CA ILE A 318 2.70 -1.55 18.49
C ILE A 318 4.05 -1.95 19.09
N GLN A 319 4.60 -1.17 20.02
CA GLN A 319 5.87 -1.48 20.72
C GLN A 319 5.78 -2.71 21.64
N GLY A 320 4.57 -3.10 22.06
CA GLY A 320 4.35 -4.21 22.97
C GLY A 320 4.44 -3.86 24.46
N ASN A 321 4.44 -2.58 24.81
CA ASN A 321 4.30 -2.11 26.20
C ASN A 321 2.88 -2.36 26.73
N LEU A 322 1.88 -2.26 25.85
CA LEU A 322 0.48 -2.52 26.13
C LEU A 322 0.07 -3.84 25.45
N LEU A 323 -0.47 -4.80 26.21
CA LEU A 323 -0.80 -6.15 25.74
C LEU A 323 0.34 -6.81 24.93
N PRO A 324 1.45 -7.22 25.58
CA PRO A 324 2.62 -7.77 24.90
C PRO A 324 2.32 -9.02 24.04
N SER A 325 1.37 -9.85 24.48
CA SER A 325 0.96 -11.08 23.78
C SER A 325 -0.03 -10.85 22.62
N ALA A 326 -0.49 -9.62 22.41
CA ALA A 326 -1.43 -9.31 21.34
C ALA A 326 -0.74 -9.29 19.98
N LEU A 327 -1.38 -9.85 18.97
CA LEU A 327 -0.97 -9.76 17.57
C LEU A 327 -1.46 -8.43 17.00
N VAL A 328 -0.65 -7.83 16.13
CA VAL A 328 -0.96 -6.55 15.48
C VAL A 328 -0.76 -6.67 13.99
N TRP A 329 -1.80 -6.38 13.21
CA TRP A 329 -1.74 -6.30 11.76
C TRP A 329 -2.07 -4.88 11.31
N ILE A 330 -1.19 -4.26 10.53
CA ILE A 330 -1.33 -2.88 10.07
C ILE A 330 -1.32 -2.87 8.55
N THR A 331 -2.27 -2.19 7.91
CA THR A 331 -2.25 -1.97 6.46
C THR A 331 -1.89 -0.52 6.13
N SER A 332 -1.07 -0.32 5.10
CA SER A 332 -0.66 1.02 4.67
C SER A 332 -0.32 1.11 3.19
N ARG A 333 -0.33 2.33 2.64
CA ARG A 333 0.43 2.64 1.42
C ARG A 333 1.91 2.81 1.75
N PRO A 334 2.83 2.47 0.83
CA PRO A 334 4.27 2.59 1.08
C PRO A 334 4.67 3.95 1.67
N ALA A 335 4.14 5.05 1.11
CA ALA A 335 4.45 6.42 1.56
C ALA A 335 4.24 6.67 3.06
N ALA A 336 3.24 6.04 3.68
CA ALA A 336 2.93 6.21 5.10
C ALA A 336 3.48 5.09 5.99
N ALA A 337 3.98 3.99 5.41
CA ALA A 337 4.58 2.88 6.14
C ALA A 337 5.80 3.31 6.97
N ASN A 338 6.58 4.28 6.46
CA ASN A 338 7.76 4.87 7.13
C ASN A 338 7.47 5.50 8.49
N ARG A 339 6.20 5.75 8.81
CA ARG A 339 5.81 6.32 10.11
C ARG A 339 5.98 5.32 11.25
N ILE A 340 6.04 4.03 10.92
CA ILE A 340 6.29 2.96 11.88
C ILE A 340 7.78 2.58 11.78
N PRO A 341 8.54 2.66 12.88
CA PRO A 341 9.93 2.24 12.89
C PRO A 341 10.07 0.76 12.48
N PRO A 342 11.02 0.42 11.57
CA PRO A 342 11.26 -0.97 11.18
C PRO A 342 11.58 -1.89 12.37
N THR A 343 12.14 -1.34 13.45
CA THR A 343 12.43 -2.07 14.70
C THR A 343 11.18 -2.60 15.41
N CYS A 344 10.00 -2.04 15.11
CA CYS A 344 8.72 -2.45 15.70
C CYS A 344 7.95 -3.45 14.82
N VAL A 345 8.47 -3.80 13.65
CA VAL A 345 7.79 -4.66 12.67
C VAL A 345 8.55 -5.98 12.56
N ASP A 346 7.87 -7.10 12.87
CA ASP A 346 8.48 -8.43 12.77
C ASP A 346 8.45 -8.97 11.34
N ARG A 347 7.37 -8.65 10.60
CA ARG A 347 7.21 -9.04 9.20
C ARG A 347 6.62 -7.89 8.39
N LEU A 348 7.29 -7.59 7.28
CA LEU A 348 6.75 -6.72 6.24
C LEU A 348 6.12 -7.62 5.17
N ALA A 349 4.88 -7.35 4.79
CA ALA A 349 4.19 -8.04 3.70
C ALA A 349 3.83 -7.03 2.62
N GLU A 350 3.88 -7.44 1.35
CA GLU A 350 3.51 -6.61 0.21
C GLU A 350 2.37 -7.27 -0.57
N VAL A 351 1.26 -6.54 -0.72
CA VAL A 351 0.13 -6.91 -1.58
C VAL A 351 0.41 -6.38 -2.97
N ARG A 352 0.63 -7.30 -3.92
CA ARG A 352 0.96 -6.98 -5.31
C ARG A 352 -0.28 -6.91 -6.22
N GLY A 353 -1.41 -7.47 -5.78
CA GLY A 353 -2.67 -7.45 -6.51
C GLY A 353 -2.99 -8.82 -7.12
N PHE A 354 -3.46 -8.84 -8.37
CA PHE A 354 -3.82 -10.03 -9.11
C PHE A 354 -2.74 -10.46 -10.11
N THR A 355 -2.32 -11.72 -10.01
CA THR A 355 -1.61 -12.43 -11.07
C THR A 355 -2.49 -12.62 -12.30
N ASP A 356 -1.89 -12.95 -13.45
CA ASP A 356 -2.65 -13.22 -14.69
C ASP A 356 -3.75 -14.27 -14.55
N ALA A 357 -3.51 -15.32 -13.76
CA ALA A 357 -4.53 -16.33 -13.46
C ALA A 357 -5.68 -15.76 -12.61
N GLN A 358 -5.36 -14.94 -11.61
CA GLN A 358 -6.34 -14.29 -10.73
C GLN A 358 -7.15 -13.22 -11.46
N LYS A 359 -6.55 -12.50 -12.42
CA LYS A 359 -7.28 -11.56 -13.30
C LYS A 359 -8.39 -12.28 -14.04
N ASP A 360 -8.06 -13.38 -14.71
CA ASP A 360 -9.03 -14.19 -15.45
C ASP A 360 -10.11 -14.77 -14.50
N GLU A 361 -9.72 -15.25 -13.31
CA GLU A 361 -10.66 -15.73 -12.29
C GLU A 361 -11.65 -14.66 -11.85
N TYR A 362 -11.17 -13.43 -11.59
CA TYR A 362 -12.01 -12.32 -11.17
C TYR A 362 -13.13 -12.04 -12.20
N PHE A 363 -12.78 -11.91 -13.49
CA PHE A 363 -13.77 -11.62 -14.54
C PHE A 363 -14.75 -12.78 -14.75
N ARG A 364 -14.30 -14.04 -14.59
CA ARG A 364 -15.19 -15.22 -14.67
C ARG A 364 -16.13 -15.32 -13.46
N ARG A 365 -15.69 -14.97 -12.25
CA ARG A 365 -16.55 -15.00 -11.04
C ARG A 365 -17.61 -13.90 -11.08
N ARG A 366 -17.26 -12.75 -11.67
CA ARG A 366 -18.13 -11.58 -11.69
C ARG A 366 -19.33 -11.72 -12.63
N SER A 367 -19.12 -12.24 -13.84
CA SER A 367 -20.19 -12.48 -14.81
C SER A 367 -20.64 -13.94 -14.80
N ARG A 368 -21.95 -14.20 -14.80
CA ARG A 368 -22.49 -15.55 -15.03
C ARG A 368 -22.45 -15.97 -16.51
N ASP A 369 -22.24 -14.99 -17.39
CA ASP A 369 -22.12 -15.19 -18.84
C ASP A 369 -20.64 -15.42 -19.21
N GLU A 370 -20.37 -16.64 -19.66
CA GLU A 370 -19.03 -17.11 -20.05
C GLU A 370 -18.55 -16.47 -21.37
N GLU A 371 -19.46 -16.12 -22.27
CA GLU A 371 -19.13 -15.43 -23.53
C GLU A 371 -18.74 -13.98 -23.24
N LEU A 372 -19.51 -13.29 -22.40
CA LEU A 372 -19.23 -11.92 -21.98
C LEU A 372 -17.88 -11.82 -21.25
N SER A 373 -17.63 -12.71 -20.28
CA SER A 373 -16.35 -12.73 -19.54
C SER A 373 -15.17 -13.05 -20.46
N SER A 374 -15.32 -13.99 -21.39
CA SER A 374 -14.28 -14.31 -22.37
C SER A 374 -13.95 -13.13 -23.30
N ARG A 375 -14.96 -12.37 -23.75
CA ARG A 375 -14.76 -11.14 -24.55
C ARG A 375 -14.04 -10.05 -23.76
N ILE A 376 -14.40 -9.86 -22.49
CA ILE A 376 -13.73 -8.90 -21.59
C ILE A 376 -12.26 -9.28 -21.41
N ILE A 377 -11.97 -10.54 -21.07
CA ILE A 377 -10.60 -11.04 -20.88
C ILE A 377 -9.79 -10.87 -22.16
N SER A 378 -10.35 -11.19 -23.32
CA SER A 378 -9.69 -11.02 -24.62
C SER A 378 -9.34 -9.55 -24.91
N HIS A 379 -10.28 -8.63 -24.67
CA HIS A 379 -10.03 -7.19 -24.85
C HIS A 379 -8.94 -6.66 -23.92
N ILE A 380 -8.95 -7.08 -22.66
CA ILE A 380 -7.93 -6.70 -21.68
C ILE A 380 -6.56 -7.23 -22.12
N LYS A 381 -6.46 -8.50 -22.52
CA LYS A 381 -5.19 -9.10 -23.00
C LYS A 381 -4.69 -8.46 -24.30
N ALA A 382 -5.58 -7.98 -25.16
CA ALA A 382 -5.21 -7.26 -26.38
C ALA A 382 -4.58 -5.87 -26.09
N SER A 383 -4.88 -5.26 -24.93
CA SER A 383 -4.33 -3.97 -24.53
C SER A 383 -3.36 -4.12 -23.36
N ARG A 384 -2.05 -4.08 -23.64
CA ARG A 384 -1.00 -4.20 -22.61
C ARG A 384 -1.19 -3.21 -21.46
N SER A 385 -1.59 -1.98 -21.75
CA SER A 385 -1.86 -0.96 -20.72
C SER A 385 -3.02 -1.38 -19.79
N LEU A 386 -4.17 -1.79 -20.35
CA LEU A 386 -5.31 -2.26 -19.54
C LEU A 386 -4.94 -3.51 -18.73
N HIS A 387 -4.19 -4.43 -19.34
CA HIS A 387 -3.73 -5.66 -18.70
C HIS A 387 -2.81 -5.41 -17.51
N ILE A 388 -1.87 -4.47 -17.61
CA ILE A 388 -1.00 -4.07 -16.48
C ILE A 388 -1.84 -3.45 -15.36
N MET A 389 -2.78 -2.56 -15.68
CA MET A 389 -3.59 -1.89 -14.67
C MET A 389 -4.54 -2.85 -13.95
N CYS A 390 -5.08 -3.85 -14.65
CA CYS A 390 -5.88 -4.91 -14.06
C CYS A 390 -5.09 -5.81 -13.08
N GLN A 391 -3.81 -5.55 -12.83
CA GLN A 391 -3.14 -6.09 -11.64
C GLN A 391 -3.76 -5.52 -10.36
N ILE A 392 -4.27 -4.28 -10.35
CA ILE A 392 -5.02 -3.74 -9.21
C ILE A 392 -6.51 -4.12 -9.34
N PRO A 393 -7.12 -4.75 -8.31
CA PRO A 393 -8.53 -5.12 -8.32
C PRO A 393 -9.50 -3.97 -8.58
N VAL A 394 -9.22 -2.74 -8.13
CA VAL A 394 -10.10 -1.58 -8.42
C VAL A 394 -10.20 -1.29 -9.91
N PHE A 395 -9.11 -1.46 -10.67
CA PHE A 395 -9.13 -1.29 -12.12
C PHE A 395 -9.90 -2.43 -12.77
N CYS A 396 -9.79 -3.67 -12.28
CA CYS A 396 -10.65 -4.77 -12.74
C CYS A 396 -12.13 -4.46 -12.54
N TRP A 397 -12.50 -3.90 -11.39
CA TRP A 397 -13.89 -3.52 -11.11
C TRP A 397 -14.39 -2.40 -12.02
N ILE A 398 -13.59 -1.35 -12.24
CA ILE A 398 -13.92 -0.26 -13.18
C ILE A 398 -14.08 -0.82 -14.59
N THR A 399 -13.11 -1.61 -15.06
CA THR A 399 -13.11 -2.22 -16.39
C THR A 399 -14.27 -3.16 -16.59
N ALA A 400 -14.56 -4.05 -15.63
CA ALA A 400 -15.74 -4.93 -15.69
C ALA A 400 -17.03 -4.10 -15.78
N THR A 401 -17.18 -3.10 -14.91
CA THR A 401 -18.37 -2.24 -14.87
C THR A 401 -18.64 -1.55 -16.21
N VAL A 402 -17.59 -1.02 -16.85
CA VAL A 402 -17.71 -0.33 -18.15
C VAL A 402 -17.99 -1.32 -19.26
N LEU A 403 -17.17 -2.38 -19.38
CA LEU A 403 -17.28 -3.32 -20.49
C LEU A 403 -18.57 -4.14 -20.43
N GLU A 404 -19.03 -4.55 -19.25
CA GLU A 404 -20.34 -5.20 -19.08
C GLU A 404 -21.47 -4.30 -19.59
N HIS A 405 -21.46 -3.00 -19.24
CA HIS A 405 -22.48 -2.08 -19.73
C HIS A 405 -22.42 -1.88 -21.25
N MET A 406 -21.24 -1.68 -21.82
CA MET A 406 -21.08 -1.45 -23.26
C MET A 406 -21.38 -2.68 -24.11
N LEU A 407 -21.08 -3.89 -23.60
CA LEU A 407 -21.31 -5.14 -24.33
C LEU A 407 -22.75 -5.65 -24.22
N THR A 408 -23.49 -5.25 -23.18
CA THR A 408 -24.90 -5.65 -22.98
C THR A 408 -25.91 -4.65 -23.53
N THR A 409 -25.53 -3.38 -23.70
CA THR A 409 -26.40 -2.36 -24.30
C THR A 409 -26.24 -2.32 -25.83
N GLU A 410 -27.27 -1.90 -26.56
CA GLU A 410 -27.23 -1.77 -28.04
C GLU A 410 -26.23 -0.72 -28.57
N GLN A 411 -25.46 -0.08 -27.68
CA GLN A 411 -24.36 0.81 -28.05
C GLN A 411 -23.19 -0.01 -28.64
N ARG A 412 -23.28 -0.34 -29.93
CA ARG A 412 -22.17 -0.89 -30.75
C ARG A 412 -21.06 0.15 -30.99
N GLY A 413 -20.61 0.84 -29.96
CA GLY A 413 -19.43 1.70 -29.99
C GLY A 413 -18.15 0.87 -29.96
N GLU A 414 -17.02 1.47 -30.37
CA GLU A 414 -15.71 0.87 -30.12
C GLU A 414 -15.45 0.78 -28.61
N LEU A 415 -14.87 -0.34 -28.16
CA LEU A 415 -14.49 -0.50 -26.76
C LEU A 415 -13.39 0.50 -26.37
N PRO A 416 -13.35 0.95 -25.10
CA PRO A 416 -12.33 1.89 -24.62
C PRO A 416 -10.91 1.37 -24.90
N LYS A 417 -10.10 2.19 -25.56
CA LYS A 417 -8.70 1.88 -25.91
C LYS A 417 -7.72 2.55 -24.97
N THR A 418 -8.03 3.75 -24.51
CA THR A 418 -7.22 4.54 -23.58
C THR A 418 -7.77 4.50 -22.15
N LEU A 419 -6.96 4.93 -21.18
CA LEU A 419 -7.45 5.08 -19.81
C LEU A 419 -8.54 6.16 -19.74
N THR A 420 -8.34 7.25 -20.46
CA THR A 420 -9.29 8.34 -20.45
C THR A 420 -10.63 7.91 -21.03
N ASP A 421 -10.65 7.11 -22.10
CA ASP A 421 -11.88 6.53 -22.64
C ASP A 421 -12.58 5.67 -21.58
N LEU A 422 -11.83 4.81 -20.90
CA LEU A 422 -12.39 3.93 -19.87
C LEU A 422 -13.06 4.73 -18.75
N TYR A 423 -12.41 5.79 -18.26
CA TYR A 423 -12.95 6.61 -17.18
C TYR A 423 -14.11 7.52 -17.63
N SER A 424 -14.08 8.03 -18.87
CA SER A 424 -15.21 8.76 -19.45
C SER A 424 -16.46 7.88 -19.53
N HIS A 425 -16.31 6.64 -20.00
CA HIS A 425 -17.40 5.67 -20.02
C HIS A 425 -17.80 5.24 -18.61
N PHE A 426 -16.86 5.09 -17.68
CA PHE A 426 -17.17 4.79 -16.28
C PHE A 426 -18.09 5.87 -15.69
N LEU A 427 -17.75 7.15 -15.86
CA LEU A 427 -18.58 8.25 -15.38
C LEU A 427 -19.97 8.24 -16.01
N LEU A 428 -20.06 8.00 -17.32
CA LEU A 428 -21.34 7.87 -18.04
C LEU A 428 -22.19 6.71 -17.48
N VAL A 429 -21.58 5.55 -17.23
CA VAL A 429 -22.27 4.37 -16.67
C VAL A 429 -22.83 4.69 -15.29
N GLN A 430 -22.07 5.36 -14.42
CA GLN A 430 -22.54 5.74 -13.09
C GLN A 430 -23.73 6.71 -13.16
N THR A 431 -23.69 7.68 -14.07
CA THR A 431 -24.82 8.60 -14.28
C THR A 431 -26.05 7.89 -14.86
N ASN A 432 -25.89 6.98 -15.82
CA ASN A 432 -27.02 6.21 -16.35
C ASN A 432 -27.65 5.30 -15.29
N ARG A 433 -26.84 4.69 -14.41
CA ARG A 433 -27.32 3.87 -13.30
C ARG A 433 -28.15 4.68 -12.28
N LYS A 434 -27.85 5.97 -12.09
CA LYS A 434 -28.70 6.90 -11.30
C LYS A 434 -30.09 7.05 -11.94
N LYS A 435 -30.16 7.34 -13.24
CA LYS A 435 -31.43 7.66 -13.95
C LYS A 435 -32.47 6.54 -13.82
N HIS A 436 -32.03 5.27 -13.86
CA HIS A 436 -32.92 4.13 -13.68
C HIS A 436 -33.45 3.93 -12.25
N ARG A 437 -32.84 4.56 -11.23
CA ARG A 437 -33.15 4.33 -9.81
C ARG A 437 -34.05 5.39 -9.16
N TYR A 438 -34.05 6.62 -9.66
CA TYR A 438 -34.71 7.76 -8.99
C TYR A 438 -35.91 8.36 -9.76
N HIS A 439 -36.41 7.68 -10.79
CA HIS A 439 -37.59 8.06 -11.59
C HIS A 439 -37.63 9.52 -12.07
N GLU A 440 -37.12 9.78 -13.29
CA GLU A 440 -37.69 10.82 -14.15
C GLU A 440 -38.05 10.23 -15.50
N GLY A 441 -39.36 10.10 -15.74
CA GLY A 441 -39.97 9.57 -16.95
C GLY A 441 -39.90 10.53 -18.13
N HIS A 442 -38.72 11.00 -18.48
CA HIS A 442 -38.50 11.68 -19.76
C HIS A 442 -37.44 10.93 -20.56
N GLU A 443 -37.90 10.31 -21.64
CA GLU A 443 -37.10 9.73 -22.72
C GLU A 443 -36.13 10.79 -23.27
N THR A 444 -34.98 10.94 -22.63
CA THR A 444 -33.80 11.51 -23.25
C THR A 444 -32.93 10.36 -23.71
N SER A 445 -32.60 10.37 -24.99
CA SER A 445 -31.80 9.38 -25.71
C SER A 445 -30.67 8.78 -24.84
N PRO A 446 -30.55 7.44 -24.76
CA PRO A 446 -29.52 6.78 -23.96
C PRO A 446 -28.13 7.10 -24.51
N GLY A 447 -27.45 8.08 -23.89
CA GLY A 447 -26.09 8.46 -24.31
C GLY A 447 -25.60 9.85 -23.89
N GLN A 448 -26.38 10.68 -23.20
CA GLN A 448 -25.95 12.04 -22.79
C GLN A 448 -26.26 12.34 -21.32
N LEU A 449 -25.32 13.04 -20.67
CA LEU A 449 -25.45 13.59 -19.29
C LEU A 449 -26.52 14.70 -19.28
N THR A 450 -27.40 14.74 -18.27
CA THR A 450 -28.34 15.87 -18.11
C THR A 450 -27.61 17.10 -17.57
N GLU A 451 -28.22 18.28 -17.71
CA GLU A 451 -27.65 19.53 -17.18
C GLU A 451 -27.52 19.50 -15.65
N ALA A 452 -28.51 18.93 -14.95
CA ALA A 452 -28.47 18.73 -13.49
C ALA A 452 -27.37 17.74 -13.07
N ASP A 453 -27.15 16.67 -13.84
CA ASP A 453 -26.03 15.76 -13.60
C ASP A 453 -24.68 16.48 -13.81
N GLY A 454 -24.62 17.35 -14.82
CA GLY A 454 -23.46 18.18 -15.13
C GLY A 454 -23.07 19.09 -13.96
N GLU A 455 -24.04 19.73 -13.30
CA GLU A 455 -23.77 20.62 -12.17
C GLU A 455 -23.16 19.88 -10.98
N VAL A 456 -23.74 18.75 -10.57
CA VAL A 456 -23.22 17.96 -9.43
C VAL A 456 -21.82 17.41 -9.74
N LEU A 457 -21.61 16.87 -10.94
CA LEU A 457 -20.32 16.34 -11.36
C LEU A 457 -19.25 17.45 -11.46
N GLN A 458 -19.64 18.66 -11.85
CA GLN A 458 -18.75 19.83 -11.85
C GLN A 458 -18.32 20.21 -10.43
N LYS A 459 -19.27 20.22 -9.47
CA LYS A 459 -18.95 20.47 -8.05
C LYS A 459 -18.05 19.36 -7.48
N LEU A 460 -18.31 18.09 -7.80
CA LEU A 460 -17.45 16.97 -7.42
C LEU A 460 -16.05 17.08 -8.04
N GLY A 461 -15.95 17.50 -9.30
CA GLY A 461 -14.67 17.75 -9.95
C GLY A 461 -13.89 18.91 -9.33
N ARG A 462 -14.59 19.96 -8.87
CA ARG A 462 -13.98 21.05 -8.09
C ARG A 462 -13.38 20.52 -6.79
N LEU A 463 -14.17 19.77 -6.03
CA LEU A 463 -13.72 19.13 -4.78
C LEU A 463 -12.51 18.23 -5.02
N ALA A 464 -12.57 17.40 -6.08
CA ALA A 464 -11.48 16.52 -6.45
C ALA A 464 -10.19 17.28 -6.73
N PHE A 465 -10.27 18.39 -7.48
CA PHE A 465 -9.11 19.23 -7.80
C PHE A 465 -8.55 19.95 -6.58
N GLU A 466 -9.38 20.59 -5.75
CA GLU A 466 -8.94 21.31 -4.56
C GLU A 466 -8.26 20.36 -3.55
N GLN A 467 -8.84 19.18 -3.32
CA GLN A 467 -8.25 18.18 -2.41
C GLN A 467 -6.99 17.53 -3.01
N LEU A 468 -6.92 17.38 -4.34
CA LEU A 468 -5.71 16.88 -5.01
C LEU A 468 -4.54 17.87 -4.86
N GLU A 469 -4.78 19.19 -4.95
CA GLU A 469 -3.76 20.22 -4.69
C GLU A 469 -3.26 20.20 -3.24
N LEU A 470 -4.13 19.87 -2.29
CA LEU A 470 -3.78 19.75 -0.86
C LEU A 470 -3.11 18.41 -0.51
N GLY A 471 -3.14 17.41 -1.41
CA GLY A 471 -2.66 16.06 -1.13
C GLY A 471 -3.59 15.25 -0.22
N ASN A 472 -4.85 15.69 -0.07
CA ASN A 472 -5.86 15.03 0.75
C ASN A 472 -6.62 13.97 -0.06
N ILE A 473 -6.85 12.83 0.57
CA ILE A 473 -7.63 11.70 0.02
C ILE A 473 -9.00 11.60 0.68
N MET A 474 -9.11 12.17 1.88
CA MET A 474 -10.27 12.14 2.74
C MET A 474 -10.75 13.57 2.99
N PHE A 475 -12.05 13.79 2.91
CA PHE A 475 -12.68 15.09 3.10
C PHE A 475 -14.00 14.95 3.90
N TYR A 476 -14.42 16.05 4.52
CA TYR A 476 -15.56 16.08 5.44
C TYR A 476 -16.75 16.83 4.84
N GLN A 477 -17.85 16.87 5.60
CA GLN A 477 -19.04 17.62 5.21
C GLN A 477 -18.73 19.10 4.97
N GLU A 478 -17.84 19.70 5.76
CA GLU A 478 -17.45 21.10 5.59
C GLU A 478 -16.75 21.35 4.24
N ASP A 479 -15.96 20.39 3.75
CA ASP A 479 -15.29 20.47 2.45
C ASP A 479 -16.29 20.35 1.29
N LEU A 480 -17.32 19.51 1.45
CA LEU A 480 -18.43 19.38 0.50
C LEU A 480 -19.24 20.68 0.42
N GLU A 481 -19.58 21.26 1.59
CA GLU A 481 -20.32 22.51 1.70
C GLU A 481 -19.55 23.69 1.09
N GLN A 482 -18.23 23.77 1.26
CA GLN A 482 -17.37 24.76 0.60
C GLN A 482 -17.42 24.66 -0.94
N CYS A 483 -17.63 23.45 -1.47
CA CYS A 483 -17.81 23.20 -2.89
C CYS A 483 -19.27 23.36 -3.36
N GLY A 484 -20.21 23.62 -2.44
CA GLY A 484 -21.64 23.76 -2.73
C GLY A 484 -22.36 22.43 -2.99
N LEU A 485 -21.82 21.32 -2.49
CA LEU A 485 -22.43 19.99 -2.54
C LEU A 485 -23.18 19.70 -1.24
N ASP A 486 -24.40 19.20 -1.35
CA ASP A 486 -25.05 18.55 -0.21
C ASP A 486 -24.70 17.04 -0.15
N VAL A 487 -24.90 16.44 1.02
CA VAL A 487 -24.60 15.02 1.26
C VAL A 487 -25.43 14.07 0.36
N PRO A 488 -26.75 14.28 0.18
CA PRO A 488 -27.54 13.51 -0.79
C PRO A 488 -27.01 13.60 -2.23
N GLU A 489 -26.68 14.79 -2.73
CA GLU A 489 -26.17 15.07 -4.07
C GLU A 489 -24.86 14.32 -4.32
N ALA A 490 -23.94 14.31 -3.35
CA ALA A 490 -22.70 13.54 -3.45
C ALA A 490 -22.95 12.02 -3.42
N SER A 491 -23.91 11.56 -2.61
CA SER A 491 -24.22 10.13 -2.41
C SER A 491 -24.96 9.50 -3.61
N VAL A 492 -25.63 10.31 -4.41
CA VAL A 492 -26.29 9.90 -5.66
C VAL A 492 -25.29 9.25 -6.64
N TYR A 493 -24.04 9.70 -6.63
CA TYR A 493 -22.94 9.13 -7.42
C TYR A 493 -22.02 8.25 -6.57
N SER A 494 -22.60 7.41 -5.73
CA SER A 494 -21.85 6.50 -4.84
C SER A 494 -20.82 5.61 -5.56
N GLY A 495 -20.99 5.33 -6.86
CA GLY A 495 -19.97 4.64 -7.67
C GLY A 495 -18.73 5.47 -8.01
N VAL A 496 -18.71 6.77 -7.65
CA VAL A 496 -17.64 7.73 -7.93
C VAL A 496 -17.11 8.32 -6.61
N CYS A 497 -18.01 8.78 -5.74
CA CYS A 497 -17.73 9.29 -4.40
C CYS A 497 -18.41 8.39 -3.37
N THR A 498 -17.66 7.73 -2.52
CA THR A 498 -18.21 6.83 -1.50
C THR A 498 -18.21 7.52 -0.15
N GLU A 499 -19.37 7.48 0.53
CA GLU A 499 -19.41 7.70 1.96
C GLU A 499 -18.71 6.51 2.63
N ILE A 500 -17.62 6.79 3.33
CA ILE A 500 -16.86 5.75 4.03
C ILE A 500 -17.52 5.39 5.36
N PHE A 501 -18.10 6.40 6.02
CA PHE A 501 -18.76 6.24 7.30
C PHE A 501 -20.27 6.14 7.11
N LYS A 502 -20.83 4.95 7.26
CA LYS A 502 -22.27 4.85 7.54
C LYS A 502 -22.53 5.43 8.93
N ARG A 503 -23.68 6.10 9.10
CA ARG A 503 -24.23 6.66 10.36
C ARG A 503 -24.51 5.61 11.46
N GLU A 504 -23.73 4.54 11.54
CA GLU A 504 -24.02 3.34 12.30
C GLU A 504 -23.25 3.24 13.63
N SER A 505 -22.23 4.08 13.87
CA SER A 505 -21.64 4.18 15.22
C SER A 505 -22.30 5.31 16.01
N VAL A 506 -22.93 4.96 17.13
CA VAL A 506 -23.76 5.80 18.01
C VAL A 506 -23.01 7.03 18.59
N ILE A 507 -21.73 7.22 18.28
CA ILE A 507 -20.83 8.13 19.02
C ILE A 507 -20.36 9.32 18.18
N PHE A 508 -20.24 9.19 16.85
CA PHE A 508 -19.80 10.30 15.99
C PHE A 508 -20.80 10.54 14.85
N GLN A 509 -21.58 11.62 14.97
CA GLN A 509 -22.47 12.12 13.92
C GLN A 509 -21.69 12.88 12.83
N LYS A 510 -20.57 12.33 12.34
CA LYS A 510 -19.75 12.96 11.29
C LYS A 510 -19.49 11.98 10.17
N SER A 511 -20.02 12.27 8.99
CA SER A 511 -19.72 11.54 7.77
C SER A 511 -18.38 12.00 7.20
N VAL A 512 -17.55 11.04 6.75
CA VAL A 512 -16.31 11.31 6.02
C VAL A 512 -16.40 10.64 4.65
N TYR A 513 -15.91 11.35 3.64
CA TYR A 513 -16.05 11.00 2.24
C TYR A 513 -14.68 10.83 1.58
N CYS A 514 -14.65 9.98 0.56
CA CYS A 514 -13.52 9.86 -0.37
C CYS A 514 -14.04 9.53 -1.77
N PHE A 515 -13.16 9.67 -2.75
CA PHE A 515 -13.36 9.03 -4.04
C PHE A 515 -13.04 7.53 -3.94
N VAL A 516 -13.73 6.70 -4.73
CA VAL A 516 -13.51 5.23 -4.74
C VAL A 516 -12.04 4.86 -4.93
N HIS A 517 -11.31 5.68 -5.68
CA HIS A 517 -9.87 5.54 -5.88
C HIS A 517 -9.24 6.91 -6.19
N LEU A 518 -7.94 7.07 -5.92
CA LEU A 518 -7.19 8.29 -6.25
C LEU A 518 -7.25 8.61 -7.75
N SER A 519 -7.21 7.60 -8.61
CA SER A 519 -7.36 7.78 -10.06
C SER A 519 -8.72 8.39 -10.46
N VAL A 520 -9.79 8.11 -9.71
CA VAL A 520 -11.11 8.72 -9.93
C VAL A 520 -11.09 10.20 -9.54
N GLN A 521 -10.41 10.53 -8.43
CA GLN A 521 -10.17 11.92 -8.02
C GLN A 521 -9.36 12.68 -9.08
N GLU A 522 -8.25 12.11 -9.56
CA GLU A 522 -7.43 12.72 -10.62
C GLU A 522 -8.20 12.89 -11.93
N PHE A 523 -9.03 11.91 -12.31
CA PHE A 523 -9.88 12.00 -13.48
C PHE A 523 -10.90 13.13 -13.37
N LEU A 524 -11.65 13.20 -12.26
CA LEU A 524 -12.64 14.26 -12.04
C LEU A 524 -11.99 15.65 -11.93
N ALA A 525 -10.81 15.74 -11.32
CA ALA A 525 -10.02 16.95 -11.30
C ALA A 525 -9.65 17.39 -12.73
N ALA A 526 -9.25 16.44 -13.60
CA ALA A 526 -8.94 16.74 -15.00
C ALA A 526 -10.18 17.20 -15.77
N VAL A 527 -11.34 16.55 -15.57
CA VAL A 527 -12.63 16.97 -16.13
C VAL A 527 -12.99 18.40 -15.69
N TYR A 528 -12.85 18.72 -14.41
CA TYR A 528 -13.07 20.08 -13.89
C TYR A 528 -12.12 21.09 -14.50
N MET A 529 -10.86 20.72 -14.71
CA MET A 529 -9.85 21.59 -15.30
C MET A 529 -10.15 21.89 -16.78
N VAL A 530 -10.54 20.89 -17.57
CA VAL A 530 -11.02 21.09 -18.96
C VAL A 530 -12.24 22.00 -18.97
N HIS A 531 -13.21 21.75 -18.07
CA HIS A 531 -14.38 22.61 -17.92
C HIS A 531 -13.97 24.06 -17.61
N CYS A 532 -13.02 24.29 -16.70
CA CYS A 532 -12.52 25.62 -16.35
C CYS A 532 -11.86 26.32 -17.54
N TYR A 533 -11.10 25.58 -18.34
CA TYR A 533 -10.49 26.07 -19.57
C TYR A 533 -11.54 26.52 -20.59
N ILE A 534 -12.52 25.65 -20.89
CA ILE A 534 -13.60 25.92 -21.85
C ILE A 534 -14.43 27.14 -21.43
N ASN A 535 -14.83 27.18 -20.15
CA ASN A 535 -15.67 28.25 -19.60
C ASN A 535 -14.87 29.49 -19.15
N ARG A 536 -13.57 29.55 -19.46
CA ARG A 536 -12.70 30.71 -19.20
C ARG A 536 -12.68 31.15 -17.72
N LYS A 537 -12.68 30.19 -16.79
CA LYS A 537 -12.51 30.45 -15.35
C LYS A 537 -11.05 30.82 -15.04
N THR A 538 -10.63 32.04 -15.43
CA THR A 538 -9.23 32.49 -15.42
C THR A 538 -8.56 32.42 -14.04
N GLN A 539 -9.30 32.68 -12.96
CA GLN A 539 -8.75 32.63 -11.59
C GLN A 539 -8.23 31.23 -11.22
N VAL A 540 -8.99 30.18 -11.56
CA VAL A 540 -8.61 28.79 -11.26
C VAL A 540 -7.42 28.36 -12.11
N LEU A 541 -7.44 28.72 -13.40
CA LEU A 541 -6.36 28.42 -14.34
C LEU A 541 -5.07 29.14 -13.93
N ASP A 542 -5.16 30.39 -13.51
CA ASP A 542 -4.00 31.19 -13.09
C ASP A 542 -3.41 30.69 -11.77
N LYS A 543 -4.26 30.32 -10.79
CA LYS A 543 -3.82 29.64 -9.56
C LYS A 543 -3.07 28.35 -9.88
N PHE A 544 -3.64 27.50 -10.73
CA PHE A 544 -2.98 26.25 -11.13
C PHE A 544 -1.66 26.51 -11.87
N MET A 545 -1.59 27.53 -12.72
CA MET A 545 -0.38 27.85 -13.49
C MET A 545 0.64 28.71 -12.73
N GLY A 546 0.38 29.02 -11.45
CA GLY A 546 1.30 29.78 -10.60
C GLY A 546 1.42 31.27 -10.96
N GLY A 547 0.31 31.91 -11.34
CA GLY A 547 0.26 33.36 -11.62
C GLY A 547 0.84 33.78 -12.97
N LYS A 548 1.08 32.83 -13.88
CA LYS A 548 1.66 33.04 -15.22
C LYS A 548 0.69 32.71 -16.35
N TYR A 549 -0.61 32.58 -16.07
CA TYR A 549 -1.57 32.24 -17.11
C TYR A 549 -1.85 33.45 -18.01
N THR A 550 -1.16 33.52 -19.14
CA THR A 550 -1.62 34.32 -20.27
C THR A 550 -2.67 33.52 -21.03
N ARG A 551 -3.75 34.18 -21.46
CA ARG A 551 -4.85 33.59 -22.22
C ARG A 551 -4.28 32.90 -23.47
N SER A 552 -4.09 31.60 -23.38
CA SER A 552 -3.31 30.81 -24.32
C SER A 552 -4.18 29.75 -24.99
N SER A 553 -3.74 29.26 -26.14
CA SER A 553 -4.43 28.20 -26.87
C SER A 553 -4.38 26.87 -26.10
N LEU A 554 -5.27 25.93 -26.44
CA LEU A 554 -5.41 24.66 -25.72
C LEU A 554 -4.09 23.88 -25.70
N ASP A 555 -3.36 23.87 -26.81
CA ASP A 555 -2.06 23.22 -26.92
C ASP A 555 -0.99 23.82 -25.99
N MET A 556 -1.07 25.13 -25.72
CA MET A 556 -0.18 25.81 -24.77
C MET A 556 -0.59 25.57 -23.32
N PHE A 557 -1.91 25.48 -23.06
CA PHE A 557 -2.43 25.09 -21.76
C PHE A 557 -2.02 23.65 -21.39
N LEU A 558 -2.23 22.69 -22.30
CA LEU A 558 -1.81 21.29 -22.14
C LEU A 558 -0.29 21.16 -21.94
N LEU A 559 0.49 21.91 -22.73
CA LEU A 559 1.94 22.00 -22.57
C LEU A 559 2.34 22.52 -21.17
N GLY A 560 1.63 23.54 -20.67
CA GLY A 560 1.84 24.10 -19.34
C GLY A 560 1.54 23.11 -18.22
N ALA A 561 0.40 22.42 -18.31
CA ALA A 561 0.01 21.38 -17.36
C ALA A 561 1.04 20.23 -17.33
N MET A 562 1.50 19.77 -18.49
CA MET A 562 2.54 18.75 -18.59
C MET A 562 3.85 19.19 -17.93
N LYS A 563 4.28 20.44 -18.14
CA LYS A 563 5.49 20.99 -17.49
C LYS A 563 5.35 20.99 -15.97
N LYS A 564 4.20 21.42 -15.43
CA LYS A 564 3.93 21.41 -13.98
C LYS A 564 3.94 20.00 -13.41
N SER A 565 3.37 19.02 -14.12
CA SER A 565 3.44 17.60 -13.73
C SER A 565 4.89 17.14 -13.65
N LEU A 566 5.71 17.43 -14.66
CA LEU A 566 7.12 17.00 -14.69
C LEU A 566 8.00 17.67 -13.62
N GLU A 567 7.63 18.84 -13.11
CA GLU A 567 8.28 19.52 -11.97
C GLU A 567 7.99 18.85 -10.63
N SER A 568 6.89 18.09 -10.54
CA SER A 568 6.57 17.35 -9.33
C SER A 568 7.51 16.15 -9.14
N LYS A 569 8.21 16.12 -8.00
CA LYS A 569 9.06 14.99 -7.60
C LYS A 569 8.28 13.70 -7.36
N SER A 570 7.08 13.78 -6.75
CA SER A 570 6.25 12.61 -6.43
C SER A 570 5.49 12.04 -7.63
N GLY A 571 5.25 12.87 -8.64
CA GLY A 571 4.44 12.47 -9.78
C GLY A 571 2.95 12.39 -9.55
N HIS A 572 2.44 12.96 -8.45
CA HIS A 572 1.02 13.01 -8.09
C HIS A 572 0.09 13.70 -9.12
N LEU A 573 0.64 14.29 -10.19
CA LEU A 573 -0.14 14.90 -11.29
C LEU A 573 -0.02 14.10 -12.60
N ASP A 574 0.69 12.97 -12.61
CA ASP A 574 0.95 12.22 -13.85
C ASP A 574 -0.32 11.72 -14.50
N LEU A 575 -1.17 11.06 -13.72
CA LEU A 575 -2.40 10.49 -14.23
C LEU A 575 -3.44 11.58 -14.48
N PHE A 576 -3.49 12.62 -13.64
CA PHE A 576 -4.22 13.86 -13.93
C PHE A 576 -3.89 14.45 -15.31
N VAL A 577 -2.60 14.65 -15.67
CA VAL A 577 -2.26 15.23 -16.98
C VAL A 577 -2.53 14.28 -18.14
N ARG A 578 -2.41 12.96 -17.94
CA ARG A 578 -2.82 11.95 -18.93
C ARG A 578 -4.30 12.10 -19.28
N PHE A 579 -5.16 12.12 -18.25
CA PHE A 579 -6.59 12.35 -18.42
C PHE A 579 -6.87 13.71 -19.08
N LEU A 580 -6.18 14.77 -18.66
CA LEU A 580 -6.35 16.10 -19.23
C LEU A 580 -6.13 16.12 -20.75
N HIS A 581 -5.10 15.43 -21.24
CA HIS A 581 -4.83 15.31 -22.68
C HIS A 581 -5.89 14.45 -23.39
N GLY A 582 -6.22 13.27 -22.84
CA GLY A 582 -7.21 12.37 -23.45
C GLY A 582 -8.63 12.97 -23.51
N LEU A 583 -9.02 13.79 -22.53
CA LEU A 583 -10.32 14.46 -22.46
C LEU A 583 -10.49 15.53 -23.55
N CYS A 584 -9.40 15.95 -24.18
CA CYS A 584 -9.42 16.91 -25.28
C CYS A 584 -9.75 16.25 -26.64
N LEU A 585 -9.79 14.91 -26.72
CA LEU A 585 -10.24 14.19 -27.91
C LEU A 585 -11.75 14.30 -28.10
N GLU A 586 -12.17 14.36 -29.36
CA GLU A 586 -13.58 14.49 -29.72
C GLU A 586 -14.43 13.29 -29.23
N SER A 587 -13.85 12.08 -29.18
CA SER A 587 -14.51 10.89 -28.64
C SER A 587 -14.94 11.10 -27.17
N ASN A 588 -14.02 11.56 -26.32
CA ASN A 588 -14.27 11.82 -24.91
C ASN A 588 -15.18 13.04 -24.71
N GLN A 589 -15.01 14.09 -25.53
CA GLN A 589 -15.90 15.26 -25.51
C GLN A 589 -17.32 14.90 -25.93
N ARG A 590 -17.53 13.93 -26.83
CA ARG A 590 -18.87 13.41 -27.16
C ARG A 590 -19.50 12.68 -25.98
N VAL A 591 -18.74 11.80 -25.32
CA VAL A 591 -19.21 11.04 -24.15
C VAL A 591 -19.59 11.97 -22.98
N LEU A 592 -18.77 12.99 -22.72
CA LEU A 592 -18.94 13.93 -21.62
C LEU A 592 -19.52 15.29 -22.04
N GLY A 593 -20.17 15.36 -23.21
CA GLY A 593 -20.57 16.62 -23.84
C GLY A 593 -21.50 17.49 -23.00
N GLY A 594 -22.38 16.87 -22.18
CA GLY A 594 -23.24 17.59 -21.23
C GLY A 594 -22.48 18.22 -20.06
N LEU A 595 -21.26 17.77 -19.75
CA LEU A 595 -20.43 18.25 -18.65
C LEU A 595 -19.33 19.23 -19.11
N LEU A 596 -18.70 18.98 -20.26
CA LEU A 596 -17.62 19.82 -20.78
C LEU A 596 -18.12 20.93 -21.70
N GLY A 597 -19.35 20.83 -22.21
CA GLY A 597 -19.90 21.67 -23.27
C GLY A 597 -19.39 21.27 -24.65
N GLN A 598 -20.20 21.48 -25.70
CA GLN A 598 -19.78 21.22 -27.08
C GLN A 598 -18.79 22.29 -27.55
N THR A 599 -17.50 22.05 -27.35
CA THR A 599 -16.45 22.80 -28.05
C THR A 599 -15.93 21.97 -29.20
N LYS A 600 -15.99 22.52 -30.42
CA LYS A 600 -15.29 21.94 -31.58
C LYS A 600 -13.80 22.17 -31.38
N THR A 601 -13.13 21.27 -30.67
CA THR A 601 -11.67 21.25 -30.60
C THR A 601 -11.16 20.96 -32.01
N SER A 602 -10.39 21.88 -32.58
CA SER A 602 -9.91 21.73 -33.95
C SER A 602 -8.85 20.62 -34.02
N PRO A 603 -8.89 19.70 -34.99
CA PRO A 603 -7.87 18.66 -35.15
C PRO A 603 -6.45 19.24 -35.23
N GLU A 604 -6.29 20.44 -35.80
CA GLU A 604 -5.02 21.16 -35.90
C GLU A 604 -4.48 21.55 -34.52
N THR A 605 -5.36 21.85 -33.56
CA THR A 605 -4.95 22.19 -32.19
C THR A 605 -4.47 20.96 -31.43
N ILE A 606 -5.14 19.81 -31.62
CA ILE A 606 -4.65 18.53 -31.09
C ILE A 606 -3.32 18.16 -31.72
N GLN A 607 -3.17 18.32 -33.04
CA GLN A 607 -1.90 18.06 -33.71
C GLN A 607 -0.77 18.97 -33.20
N ARG A 608 -1.06 20.24 -32.91
CA ARG A 608 -0.09 21.13 -32.25
C ARG A 608 0.27 20.65 -30.85
N ALA A 609 -0.69 20.19 -30.05
CA ALA A 609 -0.42 19.60 -28.73
C ALA A 609 0.49 18.36 -28.84
N ILE A 610 0.20 17.45 -29.78
CA ILE A 610 1.04 16.28 -30.10
C ILE A 610 2.46 16.71 -30.47
N ASN A 611 2.60 17.71 -31.35
CA ASN A 611 3.90 18.22 -31.77
C ASN A 611 4.66 18.88 -30.59
N ASN A 612 3.96 19.57 -29.69
CA ASN A 612 4.55 20.15 -28.49
C ASN A 612 5.08 19.07 -27.54
N LEU A 613 4.34 17.96 -27.35
CA LEU A 613 4.79 16.81 -26.57
C LEU A 613 6.01 16.13 -27.20
N LYS A 614 6.00 15.88 -28.52
CA LYS A 614 7.13 15.27 -29.24
C LYS A 614 8.40 16.13 -29.17
N LYS A 615 8.26 17.46 -29.16
CA LYS A 615 9.37 18.42 -29.04
C LYS A 615 9.78 18.74 -27.60
N MET A 616 9.13 18.14 -26.60
CA MET A 616 9.34 18.50 -25.21
C MET A 616 10.73 18.08 -24.71
N ASN A 617 11.55 19.09 -24.45
CA ASN A 617 12.95 18.96 -24.05
C ASN A 617 13.16 19.65 -22.70
N ARG A 618 13.36 18.86 -21.66
CA ARG A 618 13.80 19.31 -20.34
C ARG A 618 14.84 18.34 -19.83
N ASP A 619 15.98 18.90 -19.45
CA ASP A 619 17.18 18.14 -19.13
C ASP A 619 17.28 17.79 -17.64
N ASP A 620 16.43 18.42 -16.81
CA ASP A 620 16.36 18.26 -15.36
C ASP A 620 15.34 17.20 -14.88
N ILE A 621 14.63 16.57 -15.81
CA ILE A 621 13.59 15.58 -15.51
C ILE A 621 14.22 14.19 -15.39
N SER A 622 13.83 13.42 -14.37
CA SER A 622 14.26 12.02 -14.25
C SER A 622 13.83 11.20 -15.48
N PRO A 623 14.65 10.27 -15.97
CA PRO A 623 14.28 9.39 -17.09
C PRO A 623 12.95 8.69 -16.87
N ASP A 624 12.69 8.21 -15.65
CA ASP A 624 11.42 7.61 -15.28
C ASP A 624 10.28 8.61 -15.42
N ARG A 625 10.47 9.88 -15.08
CA ARG A 625 9.43 10.91 -15.22
C ARG A 625 9.07 11.16 -16.69
N SER A 626 10.04 11.07 -17.59
CA SER A 626 9.89 11.37 -19.02
C SER A 626 8.89 10.46 -19.76
N ILE A 627 8.65 9.23 -19.28
CA ILE A 627 7.70 8.31 -19.91
C ILE A 627 6.26 8.84 -19.88
N ASN A 628 5.94 9.74 -18.94
CA ASN A 628 4.60 10.31 -18.88
C ASN A 628 4.26 11.13 -20.13
N ILE A 629 5.26 11.68 -20.83
CA ILE A 629 5.07 12.33 -22.14
C ILE A 629 4.57 11.33 -23.18
N PHE A 630 5.14 10.12 -23.20
CA PHE A 630 4.73 9.04 -24.09
C PHE A 630 3.33 8.54 -23.74
N HIS A 631 2.99 8.39 -22.45
CA HIS A 631 1.63 8.03 -22.06
C HIS A 631 0.60 9.08 -22.48
N CYS A 632 0.90 10.38 -22.36
CA CYS A 632 0.01 11.44 -22.88
C CYS A 632 -0.18 11.35 -24.41
N LEU A 633 0.84 10.96 -25.18
CA LEU A 633 0.69 10.71 -26.62
C LEU A 633 -0.25 9.54 -26.89
N MET A 634 -0.15 8.46 -26.10
CA MET A 634 -1.05 7.32 -26.19
C MET A 634 -2.50 7.68 -25.82
N GLU A 635 -2.72 8.51 -24.79
CA GLU A 635 -4.06 9.03 -24.45
C GLU A 635 -4.64 9.94 -25.55
N LEU A 636 -3.80 10.57 -26.37
CA LEU A 636 -4.20 11.33 -27.55
C LEU A 636 -4.41 10.45 -28.80
N ASN A 637 -4.36 9.12 -28.66
CA ASN A 637 -4.40 8.15 -29.76
C ASN A 637 -3.28 8.33 -30.80
N ASP A 638 -2.15 8.97 -30.44
CA ASP A 638 -0.96 9.04 -31.29
C ASP A 638 -0.06 7.83 -31.01
N HIS A 639 -0.13 6.84 -31.91
CA HIS A 639 0.68 5.62 -31.84
C HIS A 639 1.97 5.71 -32.66
N SER A 640 2.29 6.87 -33.25
CA SER A 640 3.39 7.00 -34.21
C SER A 640 4.74 6.65 -33.58
N VAL A 641 5.04 7.18 -32.40
CA VAL A 641 6.29 6.88 -31.68
C VAL A 641 6.39 5.40 -31.33
N HIS A 642 5.29 4.76 -30.95
CA HIS A 642 5.26 3.33 -30.63
C HIS A 642 5.57 2.48 -31.87
N GLN A 643 4.92 2.78 -33.01
CA GLN A 643 5.13 2.09 -34.28
C GLN A 643 6.57 2.25 -34.78
N GLU A 644 7.10 3.48 -34.76
CA GLU A 644 8.47 3.77 -35.17
C GLU A 644 9.52 3.01 -34.35
N ILE A 645 9.28 2.84 -33.04
CA ILE A 645 10.14 2.05 -32.16
C ILE A 645 9.98 0.55 -32.40
N GLN A 646 8.76 0.05 -32.62
CA GLN A 646 8.57 -1.37 -32.99
C GLN A 646 9.29 -1.73 -34.30
N GLU A 647 9.23 -0.84 -35.30
CA GLU A 647 9.99 -1.00 -36.55
C GLU A 647 11.50 -0.94 -36.31
N PHE A 648 11.96 -0.03 -35.44
CA PHE A 648 13.36 0.07 -35.06
C PHE A 648 13.87 -1.20 -34.35
N LEU A 649 13.07 -1.79 -33.46
CA LEU A 649 13.45 -3.03 -32.76
C LEU A 649 13.57 -4.23 -33.72
N LYS A 650 12.75 -4.25 -34.78
CA LYS A 650 12.75 -5.28 -35.84
C LYS A 650 13.84 -5.09 -36.88
N SER A 651 14.43 -3.89 -37.00
CA SER A 651 15.44 -3.60 -38.01
C SER A 651 16.83 -4.09 -37.57
N GLY A 652 17.63 -4.55 -38.54
CA GLY A 652 19.03 -4.95 -38.31
C GLY A 652 20.00 -3.77 -38.16
N ASN A 653 19.59 -2.55 -38.50
CA ASN A 653 20.46 -1.36 -38.59
C ASN A 653 20.20 -0.38 -37.43
N ARG A 654 20.33 -0.85 -36.19
CA ARG A 654 20.02 -0.06 -34.97
C ARG A 654 20.93 1.16 -34.76
N SER A 655 22.16 1.12 -35.28
CA SER A 655 23.16 2.19 -35.12
C SER A 655 23.04 3.31 -36.17
N GLU A 656 22.31 3.10 -37.27
CA GLU A 656 22.21 4.09 -38.36
C GLU A 656 21.02 5.05 -38.18
N LYS A 657 19.93 4.59 -37.56
CA LYS A 657 18.71 5.39 -37.37
C LYS A 657 18.86 6.30 -36.16
N GLU A 658 18.81 7.61 -36.40
CA GLU A 658 18.80 8.59 -35.30
C GLU A 658 17.49 8.50 -34.51
N LEU A 659 17.61 8.38 -33.18
CA LEU A 659 16.49 8.37 -32.25
C LEU A 659 16.32 9.75 -31.58
N SER A 660 15.11 10.27 -31.63
CA SER A 660 14.70 11.43 -30.84
C SER A 660 14.60 11.10 -29.34
N ARG A 661 14.62 12.13 -28.49
CA ARG A 661 14.54 11.95 -27.03
C ARG A 661 13.26 11.24 -26.58
N ILE A 662 12.12 11.47 -27.24
CA ILE A 662 10.85 10.79 -26.90
C ILE A 662 10.84 9.34 -27.36
N GLN A 663 11.45 9.05 -28.51
CA GLN A 663 11.71 7.69 -28.98
C GLN A 663 12.62 6.94 -28.00
N CYS A 664 13.64 7.59 -27.45
CA CYS A 664 14.46 7.00 -26.38
C CYS A 664 13.64 6.69 -25.13
N SER A 665 12.78 7.59 -24.65
CA SER A 665 11.89 7.30 -23.51
C SER A 665 10.96 6.11 -23.80
N ALA A 666 10.35 6.07 -24.98
CA ALA A 666 9.47 4.98 -25.39
C ALA A 666 10.21 3.65 -25.53
N LEU A 667 11.42 3.67 -26.12
CA LEU A 667 12.29 2.51 -26.24
C LEU A 667 12.73 2.00 -24.86
N ALA A 668 13.10 2.89 -23.94
CA ALA A 668 13.47 2.55 -22.57
C ALA A 668 12.33 1.78 -21.90
N TYR A 669 11.11 2.32 -21.98
CA TYR A 669 9.91 1.67 -21.44
C TYR A 669 9.65 0.33 -22.12
N MET A 670 9.71 0.24 -23.45
CA MET A 670 9.46 -1.02 -24.16
C MET A 670 10.49 -2.10 -23.82
N LEU A 671 11.78 -1.75 -23.73
CA LEU A 671 12.84 -2.67 -23.29
C LEU A 671 12.67 -3.08 -21.84
N GLN A 672 12.33 -2.11 -20.98
CA GLN A 672 12.05 -2.39 -19.58
C GLN A 672 10.89 -3.38 -19.48
N MET A 673 9.79 -3.16 -20.21
CA MET A 673 8.53 -3.93 -20.20
C MET A 673 8.56 -5.27 -20.96
N SER A 674 9.69 -5.59 -21.61
CA SER A 674 9.90 -6.85 -22.34
C SER A 674 9.92 -8.06 -21.39
N GLU A 675 9.31 -9.17 -21.82
CA GLU A 675 9.41 -10.46 -21.10
C GLU A 675 10.80 -11.08 -21.24
N GLU A 676 11.49 -10.78 -22.34
CA GLU A 676 12.88 -11.16 -22.55
C GLU A 676 13.81 -10.15 -21.87
N VAL A 677 14.71 -10.65 -21.01
CA VAL A 677 15.79 -9.87 -20.39
C VAL A 677 16.87 -9.58 -21.42
N LEU A 678 17.22 -8.31 -21.59
CA LEU A 678 18.24 -7.89 -22.55
C LEU A 678 19.65 -8.34 -22.10
N ASP A 679 20.41 -8.99 -22.99
CA ASP A 679 21.77 -9.43 -22.63
C ASP A 679 22.73 -8.25 -22.38
N GLU A 680 22.70 -7.24 -23.23
CA GLU A 680 23.55 -6.04 -23.10
C GLU A 680 22.79 -4.77 -23.50
N LEU A 681 22.82 -3.76 -22.63
CA LEU A 681 22.41 -2.39 -22.89
C LEU A 681 23.65 -1.51 -23.03
N ASP A 682 24.01 -1.18 -24.27
CA ASP A 682 25.08 -0.23 -24.57
C ASP A 682 24.49 1.07 -25.10
N LEU A 683 24.52 2.12 -24.28
CA LEU A 683 23.92 3.40 -24.63
C LEU A 683 24.63 4.09 -25.81
N ASN A 684 25.89 3.75 -26.08
CA ASN A 684 26.67 4.33 -27.17
C ASN A 684 26.37 3.69 -28.54
N GLN A 685 25.69 2.54 -28.57
CA GLN A 685 25.21 1.92 -29.81
C GLN A 685 23.99 2.63 -30.41
N TYR A 686 23.30 3.46 -29.62
CA TYR A 686 22.15 4.22 -30.07
C TYR A 686 22.58 5.58 -30.61
N ASN A 687 22.27 5.85 -31.88
CA ASN A 687 22.48 7.15 -32.50
C ASN A 687 21.45 8.16 -31.96
N THR A 688 21.82 8.92 -30.93
CA THR A 688 20.97 9.93 -30.31
C THR A 688 21.82 10.95 -29.52
N SER A 689 21.22 12.07 -29.13
CA SER A 689 21.83 13.06 -28.23
C SER A 689 22.16 12.46 -26.85
N ASP A 690 23.08 13.07 -26.10
CA ASP A 690 23.42 12.64 -24.72
C ASP A 690 22.19 12.54 -23.81
N GLN A 691 21.24 13.47 -23.95
CA GLN A 691 19.98 13.42 -23.21
C GLN A 691 19.07 12.26 -23.66
N GLY A 692 19.13 11.88 -24.94
CA GLY A 692 18.46 10.68 -25.45
C GLY A 692 19.04 9.41 -24.83
N ARG A 693 20.38 9.30 -24.76
CA ARG A 693 21.06 8.19 -24.06
C ARG A 693 20.65 8.11 -22.60
N ARG A 694 20.63 9.23 -21.89
CA ARG A 694 20.17 9.30 -20.50
C ARG A 694 18.72 8.82 -20.30
N ARG A 695 17.84 9.09 -21.27
CA ARG A 695 16.44 8.62 -21.25
C ARG A 695 16.30 7.10 -21.44
N LEU A 696 17.34 6.41 -21.91
CA LEU A 696 17.37 4.95 -22.05
C LEU A 696 17.74 4.22 -20.74
N ILE A 697 18.28 4.93 -19.76
CA ILE A 697 18.78 4.35 -18.49
C ILE A 697 17.72 3.50 -17.76
N PRO A 698 16.41 3.80 -17.73
CA PRO A 698 15.41 2.92 -17.11
C PRO A 698 15.42 1.47 -17.63
N ALA A 699 15.89 1.22 -18.85
CA ALA A 699 16.03 -0.12 -19.41
C ALA A 699 17.04 -1.00 -18.66
N VAL A 700 17.93 -0.42 -17.84
CA VAL A 700 18.88 -1.18 -17.01
C VAL A 700 18.20 -2.16 -16.04
N ARG A 701 16.94 -1.89 -15.68
CA ARG A 701 16.11 -2.78 -14.84
C ARG A 701 15.78 -4.12 -15.49
N ASN A 702 15.94 -4.23 -16.81
CA ASN A 702 15.66 -5.46 -17.56
C ASN A 702 16.84 -5.86 -18.46
N CYS A 703 18.07 -5.75 -17.95
CA CYS A 703 19.26 -6.20 -18.68
C CYS A 703 20.28 -6.92 -17.78
N ARG A 704 21.14 -7.75 -18.41
CA ARG A 704 22.24 -8.46 -17.72
C ARG A 704 23.51 -7.63 -17.65
N LYS A 705 23.81 -6.85 -18.69
CA LYS A 705 25.00 -5.99 -18.76
C LYS A 705 24.60 -4.58 -19.15
N ALA A 706 25.08 -3.57 -18.44
CA ALA A 706 24.83 -2.16 -18.75
C ALA A 706 26.14 -1.40 -18.93
N LYS A 707 26.35 -0.81 -20.12
CA LYS A 707 27.47 0.08 -20.42
C LYS A 707 26.98 1.53 -20.38
N LEU A 708 27.25 2.20 -19.27
CA LEU A 708 26.90 3.60 -19.01
C LEU A 708 28.14 4.50 -18.97
N TYR A 709 29.21 4.12 -19.68
CA TYR A 709 30.45 4.89 -19.72
C TYR A 709 30.23 6.23 -20.45
N GLU A 710 30.84 7.30 -19.93
CA GLU A 710 30.78 8.65 -20.51
C GLU A 710 29.34 9.19 -20.74
N CYS A 711 28.36 8.77 -19.94
CA CYS A 711 26.95 9.17 -20.12
C CYS A 711 26.58 10.49 -19.41
N GLY A 712 27.47 11.03 -18.57
CA GLY A 712 27.24 12.24 -17.79
C GLY A 712 26.07 12.07 -16.81
N LEU A 713 26.11 11.00 -16.03
CA LEU A 713 25.06 10.65 -15.07
C LEU A 713 24.89 11.72 -13.98
N SER A 714 23.64 12.00 -13.63
CA SER A 714 23.27 12.81 -12.46
C SER A 714 22.72 11.93 -11.34
N GLU A 715 22.46 12.51 -10.17
CA GLU A 715 21.87 11.82 -9.01
C GLU A 715 20.59 11.03 -9.36
N THR A 716 19.68 11.62 -10.14
CA THR A 716 18.43 10.96 -10.55
C THR A 716 18.67 9.75 -11.46
N HIS A 717 19.74 9.74 -12.25
CA HIS A 717 20.12 8.58 -13.06
C HIS A 717 20.72 7.47 -12.20
N CYS A 718 21.49 7.84 -11.17
CA CYS A 718 22.06 6.89 -10.22
C CYS A 718 20.99 6.25 -9.32
N GLU A 719 19.94 6.98 -8.97
CA GLU A 719 18.75 6.44 -8.28
C GLU A 719 18.08 5.33 -9.12
N VAL A 720 17.94 5.53 -10.44
CA VAL A 720 17.40 4.52 -11.36
C VAL A 720 18.26 3.26 -11.36
N VAL A 721 19.58 3.41 -11.48
CA VAL A 721 20.52 2.27 -11.47
C VAL A 721 20.51 1.56 -10.12
N ALA A 722 20.52 2.30 -9.00
CA ALA A 722 20.39 1.74 -7.67
C ALA A 722 19.09 0.95 -7.50
N SER A 723 17.97 1.46 -8.03
CA SER A 723 16.69 0.74 -7.99
C SER A 723 16.73 -0.58 -8.78
N ALA A 724 17.51 -0.66 -9.87
CA ALA A 724 17.71 -1.90 -10.63
C ALA A 724 18.60 -2.91 -9.90
N LEU A 725 19.57 -2.44 -9.11
CA LEU A 725 20.41 -3.29 -8.26
C LEU A 725 19.62 -3.84 -7.07
N LYS A 726 18.67 -3.06 -6.54
CA LYS A 726 17.80 -3.46 -5.42
C LYS A 726 16.65 -4.37 -5.82
N SER A 727 16.30 -4.43 -7.11
CA SER A 727 15.12 -5.18 -7.56
C SER A 727 15.27 -6.66 -7.25
N ASN A 728 14.15 -7.34 -6.97
CA ASN A 728 14.10 -8.78 -6.80
C ASN A 728 13.26 -9.42 -7.91
N PRO A 729 13.87 -10.16 -8.86
CA PRO A 729 15.31 -10.36 -9.02
C PRO A 729 16.01 -9.12 -9.61
N SER A 730 17.29 -8.96 -9.30
CA SER A 730 18.16 -8.06 -10.06
C SER A 730 18.75 -8.87 -11.21
N HIS A 731 18.49 -8.44 -12.45
CA HIS A 731 19.05 -9.09 -13.65
C HIS A 731 20.49 -8.65 -13.93
N LEU A 732 20.91 -7.52 -13.37
CA LEU A 732 22.15 -6.84 -13.72
C LEU A 732 23.36 -7.53 -13.07
N THR A 733 24.23 -8.08 -13.91
CA THR A 733 25.47 -8.81 -13.54
C THR A 733 26.72 -8.00 -13.84
N GLU A 734 26.71 -7.14 -14.85
CA GLU A 734 27.85 -6.27 -15.20
C GLU A 734 27.40 -4.83 -15.38
N LEU A 735 28.11 -3.90 -14.75
CA LEU A 735 27.83 -2.46 -14.82
C LEU A 735 29.12 -1.68 -15.09
N ASP A 736 29.15 -0.92 -16.17
CA ASP A 736 30.25 0.00 -16.49
C ASP A 736 29.82 1.45 -16.30
N LEU A 737 30.42 2.12 -15.32
CA LEU A 737 30.22 3.54 -14.98
C LEU A 737 31.45 4.38 -15.30
N SER A 738 32.42 3.86 -16.04
CA SER A 738 33.70 4.52 -16.30
C SER A 738 33.54 5.88 -16.99
N LEU A 739 34.46 6.81 -16.74
CA LEU A 739 34.47 8.14 -17.38
C LEU A 739 33.22 9.01 -17.11
N ASN A 740 32.50 8.76 -16.01
CA ASN A 740 31.46 9.68 -15.51
C ASN A 740 32.05 10.69 -14.51
N TRP A 741 32.78 11.69 -15.01
CA TRP A 741 33.55 12.66 -14.21
C TRP A 741 32.75 13.56 -13.26
N GLY A 742 31.42 13.58 -13.39
CA GLY A 742 30.51 14.46 -12.66
C GLY A 742 29.76 13.83 -11.48
N LEU A 743 30.02 12.56 -11.14
CA LEU A 743 29.32 11.89 -10.04
C LEU A 743 29.66 12.54 -8.69
N GLN A 744 28.64 13.11 -8.05
CA GLN A 744 28.75 13.72 -6.72
C GLN A 744 28.48 12.69 -5.62
N ASP A 745 28.93 12.97 -4.39
CA ASP A 745 28.80 12.06 -3.24
C ASP A 745 27.36 11.54 -3.01
N PRO A 746 26.27 12.34 -3.18
CA PRO A 746 24.91 11.81 -3.05
C PRO A 746 24.57 10.72 -4.09
N ALA A 747 24.99 10.92 -5.35
CA ALA A 747 24.78 9.94 -6.41
C ALA A 747 25.55 8.63 -6.14
N VAL A 748 26.74 8.75 -5.57
CA VAL A 748 27.56 7.61 -5.14
C VAL A 748 26.91 6.87 -3.97
N GLN A 749 26.35 7.58 -2.99
CA GLN A 749 25.64 6.99 -1.86
C GLN A 749 24.42 6.17 -2.32
N GLN A 750 23.64 6.69 -3.27
CA GLN A 750 22.51 5.96 -3.85
C GLN A 750 22.95 4.62 -4.48
N LEU A 751 24.02 4.65 -5.28
CA LEU A 751 24.59 3.44 -5.87
C LEU A 751 25.13 2.48 -4.81
N CYS A 752 25.80 2.99 -3.76
CA CYS A 752 26.28 2.16 -2.64
C CYS A 752 25.12 1.43 -1.96
N GLY A 753 24.00 2.12 -1.70
CA GLY A 753 22.81 1.47 -1.15
C GLY A 753 22.24 0.39 -2.07
N GLY A 754 22.35 0.57 -3.39
CA GLY A 754 21.99 -0.47 -4.36
C GLY A 754 22.90 -1.69 -4.30
N LEU A 755 24.21 -1.48 -4.20
CA LEU A 755 25.20 -2.57 -4.12
C LEU A 755 25.14 -3.34 -2.80
N GLN A 756 24.77 -2.66 -1.71
CA GLN A 756 24.62 -3.27 -0.38
C GLN A 756 23.34 -4.11 -0.26
N SER A 757 22.42 -4.01 -1.22
CA SER A 757 21.18 -4.76 -1.20
C SER A 757 21.44 -6.28 -1.26
N PRO A 758 20.75 -7.09 -0.43
CA PRO A 758 20.85 -8.55 -0.51
C PRO A 758 20.36 -9.13 -1.84
N HIS A 759 19.67 -8.35 -2.67
CA HIS A 759 19.19 -8.76 -4.00
C HIS A 759 20.14 -8.39 -5.13
N CYS A 760 21.19 -7.63 -4.84
CA CYS A 760 22.17 -7.26 -5.84
C CYS A 760 22.90 -8.52 -6.33
N ARG A 761 22.82 -8.77 -7.64
CA ARG A 761 23.50 -9.89 -8.32
C ARG A 761 24.63 -9.41 -9.22
N LEU A 762 25.08 -8.18 -9.00
CA LEU A 762 26.19 -7.63 -9.74
C LEU A 762 27.43 -8.49 -9.45
N GLU A 763 28.17 -8.84 -10.49
CA GLU A 763 29.43 -9.58 -10.43
C GLU A 763 30.62 -8.71 -10.84
N THR A 764 30.40 -7.73 -11.71
CA THR A 764 31.44 -6.82 -12.20
C THR A 764 30.96 -5.37 -12.18
N LEU A 765 31.71 -4.51 -11.50
CA LEU A 765 31.57 -3.05 -11.55
C LEU A 765 32.84 -2.41 -12.11
N ARG A 766 32.72 -1.61 -13.18
CA ARG A 766 33.84 -0.81 -13.71
C ARG A 766 33.63 0.67 -13.40
N SER A 767 34.61 1.27 -12.72
CA SER A 767 34.65 2.70 -12.40
C SER A 767 36.07 3.24 -12.51
N PHE A 768 36.45 3.74 -13.68
CA PHE A 768 37.73 4.43 -13.88
C PHE A 768 37.63 5.94 -13.62
N GLU A 769 38.55 6.48 -12.83
CA GLU A 769 38.85 7.91 -12.67
C GLU A 769 40.31 8.16 -13.12
N GLU A 770 40.58 9.24 -13.84
CA GLU A 770 41.95 9.79 -13.91
C GLU A 770 42.34 10.31 -12.51
N GLN A 771 43.61 10.16 -12.15
CA GLN A 771 44.17 10.16 -10.78
C GLN A 771 44.04 11.45 -9.92
N SER A 772 43.01 12.28 -10.09
CA SER A 772 42.92 13.59 -9.41
C SER A 772 41.62 13.90 -8.65
N VAL A 773 40.70 12.95 -8.39
CA VAL A 773 39.51 13.20 -7.56
C VAL A 773 39.18 11.99 -6.66
N PRO A 774 38.91 12.11 -5.33
CA PRO A 774 38.81 10.96 -4.42
C PRO A 774 37.41 10.30 -4.29
N LYS A 775 36.45 10.57 -5.17
CA LYS A 775 35.01 10.43 -4.89
C LYS A 775 34.44 9.02 -5.06
N MET A 776 34.98 8.19 -5.96
CA MET A 776 34.50 6.80 -6.16
C MET A 776 35.16 5.75 -5.24
N SER A 777 36.00 6.16 -4.28
CA SER A 777 36.71 5.24 -3.39
C SER A 777 35.80 4.39 -2.50
N SER A 778 34.58 4.86 -2.20
CA SER A 778 33.58 4.12 -1.44
C SER A 778 32.97 2.94 -2.21
N LEU A 779 32.75 3.08 -3.54
CA LEU A 779 32.22 1.99 -4.38
C LEU A 779 33.22 0.84 -4.49
N ARG A 780 34.51 1.16 -4.64
CA ARG A 780 35.60 0.16 -4.71
C ARG A 780 35.88 -0.56 -3.38
N LYS A 781 35.38 -0.05 -2.26
CA LYS A 781 35.54 -0.68 -0.94
C LYS A 781 34.40 -1.63 -0.60
N LEU A 782 33.25 -1.45 -1.23
CA LEU A 782 32.04 -2.24 -1.00
C LEU A 782 31.94 -3.45 -1.92
N PHE A 783 32.71 -3.49 -3.01
CA PHE A 783 32.63 -4.48 -4.08
C PHE A 783 33.98 -5.15 -4.34
#